data_AF-A0A3B9QJ73-F1
#
_entry.id   AF-A0A3B9QJ73-F1
#
_cell.length_a   1.000
_cell.length_b   1.000
_cell.length_c   1.000
_cell.angle_alpha   90.00
_cell.angle_beta   90.00
_cell.angle_gamma   90.00
#
_symmetry.space_group_name_H-M   'P 1'
#
loop_
_entity.id
_entity.type
_entity.pdbx_description
1 polymer ?
#
loop_
_entity_poly.entity_id
_entity_poly.type
_entity_poly.pdbx_seq_one_letter_code
_entity_poly.pdbx_strand_id
1 'polypeptide(L)'
;PNICVLESVRFDEGELKEYMDFVGRDLFTAPLQTTLRQFEEADNFGSLIRPDVTDVEGMFRILESKNVSGQLFISMTHQKVLQALRQSDYLSPKYHVVIANPPYMGGGGMNGRLKVFAQDNYKASKSDLFAMFIERNLDLGTASSFVAMITMQSWMFLTSFENLRTKLLNQQTLISLAHLGPRAFDSIGGEVVSTVAFVLKNASDKAYKSSNVRLVEGRNEQEKMRLFAKAIKGEMPEICHLASAIDFKKIPGSPFAYWASERIKDAFNRPKIESLTISDGQTKTGDNDKYLRCLWEVNASSIGVDNKWVKHPKGGGFRRWYGNVDNLIDWSETARKHYRSDRVARILPEYLWWKKGFCWTLITTGKQSFRIVSNDEIFNLAAPTLFPKNETNLFLLLGLVNTPITEYITKLMNPTINMNVGEIQSIPLVDVDKNAVDGIVKSLVDLSGEDWNSYETSWNFTILPVLNPDYRQTALKATYQKLREHWREMTLEMQRLEQENNRIFIEAYGLQDELDEEVDLNEITLTCNPHYRYGGDKSEDELEALLLADTMRELVSYAVGCMFGRYALDKPGLVLANQGETIEDYLKQIPEPSFPADDDNVIPMLDGDWFTDDITERFREFLRIAFGEKHYDENLRFVEQALGKDIRKYFLKDFYNDHVRRYKKRPIYWLFSSPKGSFNALIYMHRYQPHTVGTVLEYLRDFKDEKLQARKNHLEAVSISAGASQGDKTKALKEIEKINKILAELDDYERDVLYPLATEQVEIDLDDGVKANYPKFGDALKKIPGLS
;
A
#
# COMPACT_ATOMS: atom_id res chain seq x y z
N PRO A 1 15.27 23.34 42.65
CA PRO A 1 13.95 23.37 41.97
C PRO A 1 12.97 22.52 42.79
N ASN A 2 11.72 22.96 42.95
CA ASN A 2 10.71 22.24 43.73
C ASN A 2 10.15 21.10 42.87
N ILE A 3 10.85 19.97 42.82
CA ILE A 3 10.54 18.83 41.93
C ILE A 3 10.20 17.61 42.78
N CYS A 4 9.06 16.99 42.51
CA CYS A 4 8.67 15.69 43.06
C CYS A 4 8.65 14.65 41.93
N VAL A 5 9.43 13.59 42.10
CA VAL A 5 9.29 12.36 41.31
C VAL A 5 8.25 11.52 42.04
N LEU A 6 7.17 11.16 41.34
CA LEU A 6 6.14 10.29 41.91
C LEU A 6 6.65 8.85 41.95
N GLU A 7 6.52 8.21 43.10
CA GLU A 7 6.88 6.81 43.32
C GLU A 7 5.64 6.03 43.78
N SER A 8 5.54 4.77 43.37
CA SER A 8 4.44 3.89 43.78
C SER A 8 4.55 3.55 45.27
N VAL A 9 3.47 3.80 46.02
CA VAL A 9 3.36 3.50 47.44
C VAL A 9 2.40 2.34 47.64
N ARG A 10 2.91 1.14 47.97
CA ARG A 10 2.09 -0.07 48.16
C ARG A 10 1.87 -0.41 49.62
N PHE A 11 0.61 -0.72 49.96
CA PHE A 11 0.22 -1.19 51.29
C PHE A 11 -0.15 -2.68 51.24
N ASP A 12 0.45 -3.49 52.09
CA ASP A 12 0.13 -4.90 52.22
C ASP A 12 -1.25 -5.10 52.88
N GLU A 13 -1.82 -6.29 52.74
CA GLU A 13 -3.12 -6.60 53.32
C GLU A 13 -3.09 -6.45 54.85
N GLY A 14 -3.99 -5.62 55.39
CA GLY A 14 -4.04 -5.32 56.83
C GLY A 14 -3.06 -4.23 57.31
N GLU A 15 -2.02 -3.90 56.54
CA GLU A 15 -0.97 -2.93 56.92
C GLU A 15 -1.57 -1.56 57.28
N LEU A 16 -2.41 -1.02 56.39
CA LEU A 16 -3.03 0.29 56.59
C LEU A 16 -4.01 0.28 57.78
N LYS A 17 -4.65 -0.87 58.06
CA LYS A 17 -5.59 -1.01 59.17
C LYS A 17 -4.87 -0.96 60.51
N GLU A 18 -3.76 -1.68 60.65
CA GLU A 18 -2.93 -1.65 61.87
C GLU A 18 -2.37 -0.24 62.13
N TYR A 19 -1.93 0.44 61.07
CA TYR A 19 -1.48 1.82 61.16
C TYR A 19 -2.60 2.76 61.61
N MET A 20 -3.79 2.67 61.01
CA MET A 20 -4.96 3.46 61.39
C MET A 20 -5.36 3.24 62.86
N ASP A 21 -5.26 2.00 63.36
CA ASP A 21 -5.55 1.66 64.76
C ASP A 21 -4.56 2.32 65.73
N PHE A 22 -3.30 2.49 65.31
CA PHE A 22 -2.26 3.14 66.10
C PHE A 22 -2.37 4.68 66.10
N VAL A 23 -2.49 5.32 64.92
CA VAL A 23 -2.45 6.79 64.82
C VAL A 23 -3.81 7.47 65.04
N GLY A 24 -4.90 6.71 64.92
CA GLY A 24 -6.29 7.16 65.11
C GLY A 24 -7.13 7.06 63.84
N ARG A 25 -8.16 6.21 63.85
CA ARG A 25 -9.03 5.94 62.68
C ARG A 25 -9.74 7.19 62.15
N ASP A 26 -10.09 8.12 63.02
CA ASP A 26 -10.84 9.34 62.66
C ASP A 26 -10.06 10.26 61.69
N LEU A 27 -8.72 10.11 61.65
CA LEU A 27 -7.85 10.84 60.72
C LEU A 27 -7.95 10.31 59.28
N PHE A 28 -8.38 9.06 59.09
CA PHE A 28 -8.41 8.37 57.80
C PHE A 28 -9.80 8.38 57.18
N THR A 29 -10.22 9.58 56.79
CA THR A 29 -11.46 9.77 56.04
C THR A 29 -11.42 9.01 54.71
N ALA A 30 -12.60 8.74 54.12
CA ALA A 30 -12.68 8.09 52.81
C ALA A 30 -11.84 8.79 51.71
N PRO A 31 -11.80 10.14 51.63
CA PRO A 31 -10.89 10.85 50.71
C PRO A 31 -9.40 10.57 50.96
N LEU A 32 -8.95 10.53 52.22
CA LEU A 32 -7.55 10.21 52.54
C LEU A 32 -7.22 8.77 52.14
N GLN A 33 -8.05 7.80 52.53
CA GLN A 33 -7.84 6.40 52.18
C GLN A 33 -7.82 6.20 50.66
N THR A 34 -8.71 6.86 49.93
CA THR A 34 -8.74 6.81 48.46
C THR A 34 -7.46 7.40 47.87
N THR A 35 -7.01 8.56 48.36
CA THR A 35 -5.76 9.19 47.92
C THR A 35 -4.56 8.27 48.15
N LEU A 36 -4.46 7.65 49.33
CA LEU A 36 -3.36 6.73 49.63
C LEU A 36 -3.31 5.56 48.63
N ARG A 37 -4.46 4.98 48.30
CA ARG A 37 -4.57 3.89 47.33
C ARG A 37 -4.32 4.32 45.89
N GLN A 38 -4.61 5.57 45.52
CA GLN A 38 -4.28 6.09 44.19
C GLN A 38 -2.77 6.05 43.92
N PHE A 39 -1.93 6.28 44.94
CA PHE A 39 -0.47 6.24 44.82
C PHE A 39 0.11 4.82 44.71
N GLU A 40 -0.68 3.76 44.89
CA GLU A 40 -0.28 2.40 44.52
C GLU A 40 -0.05 2.27 42.99
N GLU A 41 -0.68 3.16 42.23
CA GLU A 41 -0.68 3.20 40.76
C GLU A 41 0.12 4.40 40.21
N ALA A 42 1.04 4.96 41.00
CA ALA A 42 1.83 6.14 40.57
C ALA A 42 2.66 5.86 39.31
N ASP A 43 3.23 4.66 39.16
CA ASP A 43 3.97 4.27 37.95
C ASP A 43 3.05 4.10 36.72
N ASN A 44 1.74 3.93 36.94
CA ASN A 44 0.77 3.66 35.89
C ASN A 44 0.05 4.94 35.44
N PHE A 45 -0.42 5.75 36.40
CA PHE A 45 -1.19 6.96 36.14
C PHE A 45 -0.34 8.25 36.22
N GLY A 46 0.77 8.22 36.94
CA GLY A 46 1.62 9.40 37.18
C GLY A 46 0.81 10.58 37.71
N SER A 47 1.08 11.77 37.16
CA SER A 47 0.39 13.02 37.54
C SER A 47 -1.05 13.16 37.03
N LEU A 48 -1.60 12.12 36.37
CA LEU A 48 -3.05 12.02 36.13
C LEU A 48 -3.83 11.72 37.41
N ILE A 49 -3.15 11.28 38.48
CA ILE A 49 -3.73 11.12 39.82
C ILE A 49 -4.33 12.46 40.28
N ARG A 50 -5.54 12.36 40.84
CA ARG A 50 -6.31 13.48 41.39
C ARG A 50 -6.58 13.17 42.87
N PRO A 51 -5.77 13.70 43.78
CA PRO A 51 -6.01 13.49 45.20
C PRO A 51 -7.41 13.94 45.61
N ASP A 52 -8.12 13.08 46.34
CA ASP A 52 -9.44 13.39 46.88
C ASP A 52 -9.33 14.17 48.20
N VAL A 53 -8.19 14.05 48.88
CA VAL A 53 -7.91 14.80 50.10
C VAL A 53 -7.72 16.29 49.78
N THR A 54 -8.42 17.15 50.52
CA THR A 54 -8.43 18.60 50.28
C THR A 54 -7.45 19.38 51.16
N ASP A 55 -7.18 18.89 52.37
CA ASP A 55 -6.23 19.49 53.33
C ASP A 55 -5.00 18.59 53.51
N VAL A 56 -4.18 18.49 52.45
CA VAL A 56 -2.96 17.68 52.47
C VAL A 56 -1.97 18.18 53.51
N GLU A 57 -1.75 19.49 53.57
CA GLU A 57 -0.76 20.11 54.44
C GLU A 57 -1.11 19.93 55.93
N GLY A 58 -2.37 20.15 56.30
CA GLY A 58 -2.85 19.92 57.67
C GLY A 58 -2.70 18.44 58.06
N MET A 59 -3.11 17.52 57.18
CA MET A 59 -2.98 16.09 57.43
C MET A 59 -1.52 15.62 57.54
N PHE A 60 -0.65 16.14 56.68
CA PHE A 60 0.77 15.83 56.70
C PHE A 60 1.39 16.25 58.03
N ARG A 61 1.14 17.48 58.50
CA ARG A 61 1.66 17.98 59.79
C ARG A 61 1.15 17.17 60.99
N ILE A 62 -0.14 16.81 61.00
CA ILE A 62 -0.73 15.99 62.07
C ILE A 62 -0.04 14.63 62.13
N LEU A 63 0.12 13.97 60.99
CA LEU A 63 0.72 12.64 60.94
C LEU A 63 2.21 12.69 61.24
N GLU A 64 2.97 13.63 60.65
CA GLU A 64 4.42 13.78 60.90
C GLU A 64 4.77 13.97 62.39
N SER A 65 3.87 14.57 63.17
CA SER A 65 4.03 14.75 64.63
C SER A 65 3.86 13.46 65.47
N LYS A 66 3.42 12.35 64.87
CA LYS A 66 3.16 11.09 65.58
C LYS A 66 4.46 10.33 65.85
N ASN A 67 4.70 9.96 67.11
CA ASN A 67 5.88 9.19 67.47
C ASN A 67 5.69 7.68 67.18
N VAL A 68 6.36 7.17 66.15
CA VAL A 68 6.33 5.76 65.72
C VAL A 68 7.64 5.00 66.03
N SER A 69 8.59 5.61 66.74
CA SER A 69 9.97 5.11 66.91
C SER A 69 10.11 3.74 67.58
N GLY A 70 9.09 3.32 68.34
CA GLY A 70 9.10 2.03 69.07
C GLY A 70 8.51 0.83 68.30
N GLN A 71 8.00 1.01 67.07
CA GLN A 71 7.27 -0.03 66.35
C GLN A 71 7.74 -0.10 64.89
N LEU A 72 8.62 -1.06 64.57
CA LEU A 72 9.31 -1.14 63.27
C LEU A 72 8.34 -1.15 62.08
N PHE A 73 7.33 -2.01 62.10
CA PHE A 73 6.35 -2.14 61.01
C PHE A 73 5.48 -0.88 60.85
N ILE A 74 4.97 -0.32 61.95
CA ILE A 74 4.18 0.92 61.95
C ILE A 74 5.01 2.10 61.47
N SER A 75 6.30 2.15 61.79
CA SER A 75 7.23 3.17 61.28
C SER A 75 7.41 3.08 59.77
N MET A 76 7.49 1.87 59.20
CA MET A 76 7.55 1.69 57.74
C MET A 76 6.27 2.18 57.05
N THR A 77 5.09 1.77 57.55
CA THR A 77 3.80 2.23 57.02
C THR A 77 3.62 3.74 57.17
N HIS A 78 4.09 4.31 58.28
CA HIS A 78 4.10 5.74 58.52
C HIS A 78 4.85 6.50 57.43
N GLN A 79 6.06 6.05 57.08
CA GLN A 79 6.83 6.66 56.00
C GLN A 79 6.12 6.56 54.64
N LYS A 80 5.49 5.42 54.34
CA LYS A 80 4.67 5.24 53.12
C LYS A 80 3.51 6.25 53.07
N VAL A 81 2.78 6.43 54.18
CA VAL A 81 1.67 7.40 54.25
C VAL A 81 2.16 8.84 54.09
N LEU A 82 3.25 9.21 54.75
CA LEU A 82 3.84 10.54 54.59
C LEU A 82 4.34 10.78 53.17
N GLN A 83 4.92 9.76 52.53
CA GLN A 83 5.34 9.82 51.13
C GLN A 83 4.16 10.07 50.19
N ALA A 84 3.07 9.31 50.34
CA ALA A 84 1.86 9.50 49.54
C ALA A 84 1.25 10.90 49.74
N LEU A 85 1.23 11.41 50.97
CA LEU A 85 0.76 12.77 51.27
C LEU A 85 1.68 13.84 50.67
N ARG A 86 3.00 13.66 50.73
CA ARG A 86 3.95 14.58 50.09
C ARG A 86 3.74 14.62 48.57
N GLN A 87 3.55 13.46 47.94
CA GLN A 87 3.24 13.37 46.50
C GLN A 87 1.88 14.01 46.17
N SER A 88 0.88 13.84 47.04
CA SER A 88 -0.43 14.49 46.94
C SER A 88 -0.33 16.01 46.98
N ASP A 89 0.54 16.55 47.85
CA ASP A 89 0.74 17.98 48.02
C ASP A 89 1.25 18.64 46.72
N TYR A 90 2.04 17.93 45.92
CA TYR A 90 2.48 18.41 44.61
C TYR A 90 1.38 18.41 43.54
N LEU A 91 0.32 17.60 43.69
CA LEU A 91 -0.76 17.44 42.72
C LEU A 91 -2.04 18.24 43.04
N SER A 92 -2.07 18.89 44.21
CA SER A 92 -3.22 19.61 44.77
C SER A 92 -3.31 21.12 44.43
N PRO A 93 -2.20 21.88 44.30
CA PRO A 93 -2.24 23.30 44.04
C PRO A 93 -2.93 23.65 42.71
N LYS A 94 -3.47 24.88 42.65
CA LYS A 94 -3.98 25.50 41.41
C LYS A 94 -3.02 26.58 40.94
N TYR A 95 -2.85 26.70 39.63
CA TYR A 95 -1.84 27.56 39.02
C TYR A 95 -2.47 28.59 38.06
N HIS A 96 -1.85 29.77 37.99
CA HIS A 96 -2.16 30.78 36.97
C HIS A 96 -1.56 30.44 35.61
N VAL A 97 -0.45 29.70 35.60
CA VAL A 97 0.24 29.23 34.40
C VAL A 97 0.64 27.77 34.62
N VAL A 98 0.28 26.91 33.66
CA VAL A 98 0.67 25.50 33.64
C VAL A 98 1.44 25.25 32.34
N ILE A 99 2.63 24.65 32.43
CA ILE A 99 3.49 24.36 31.29
C ILE A 99 3.85 22.88 31.30
N ALA A 100 3.61 22.16 30.21
CA ALA A 100 3.89 20.72 30.17
C ALA A 100 4.33 20.19 28.79
N ASN A 101 5.23 19.21 28.82
CA ASN A 101 5.49 18.27 27.73
C ASN A 101 5.10 16.87 28.23
N PRO A 102 3.85 16.42 28.03
CA PRO A 102 3.35 15.16 28.57
C PRO A 102 3.92 13.94 27.82
N PRO A 103 3.82 12.73 28.39
CA PRO A 103 4.14 11.49 27.68
C PRO A 103 3.17 11.21 26.52
N TYR A 104 3.67 10.58 25.46
CA TYR A 104 2.90 10.25 24.24
C TYR A 104 2.67 8.73 24.19
N MET A 105 1.41 8.29 24.22
CA MET A 105 1.06 6.87 24.18
C MET A 105 -0.38 6.70 23.71
N GLY A 106 -0.54 6.26 22.46
CA GLY A 106 -1.86 5.93 21.92
C GLY A 106 -2.51 4.77 22.66
N GLY A 107 -3.84 4.68 22.60
CA GLY A 107 -4.61 3.68 23.35
C GLY A 107 -4.23 2.20 23.12
N GLY A 108 -3.52 1.88 22.03
CA GLY A 108 -2.97 0.54 21.79
C GLY A 108 -1.75 0.19 22.67
N GLY A 109 -1.02 1.19 23.17
CA GLY A 109 0.11 1.02 24.08
C GLY A 109 -0.29 0.98 25.56
N MET A 110 -1.53 1.35 25.90
CA MET A 110 -2.00 1.36 27.29
C MET A 110 -2.27 -0.07 27.78
N ASN A 111 -1.79 -0.38 28.99
CA ASN A 111 -2.15 -1.63 29.67
C ASN A 111 -3.66 -1.65 30.04
N GLY A 112 -4.18 -2.82 30.41
CA GLY A 112 -5.60 -3.00 30.72
C GLY A 112 -6.13 -2.05 31.81
N ARG A 113 -5.33 -1.81 32.86
CA ARG A 113 -5.70 -0.95 33.99
C ARG A 113 -5.78 0.53 33.59
N LEU A 114 -4.76 1.02 32.88
CA LEU A 114 -4.71 2.39 32.35
C LEU A 114 -5.83 2.63 31.33
N LYS A 115 -6.15 1.63 30.50
CA LYS A 115 -7.24 1.72 29.52
C LYS A 115 -8.61 1.89 30.20
N VAL A 116 -8.88 1.16 31.28
CA VAL A 116 -10.10 1.34 32.09
C VAL A 116 -10.11 2.72 32.74
N PHE A 117 -9.01 3.12 33.38
CA PHE A 117 -8.88 4.45 33.99
C PHE A 117 -9.15 5.59 32.99
N ALA A 118 -8.59 5.50 31.77
CA ALA A 118 -8.82 6.47 30.70
C ALA A 118 -10.28 6.50 30.24
N GLN A 119 -10.92 5.33 30.10
CA GLN A 119 -12.34 5.25 29.72
C GLN A 119 -13.27 5.88 30.77
N ASP A 120 -12.98 5.67 32.05
CA ASP A 120 -13.82 6.13 33.15
C ASP A 120 -13.67 7.64 33.39
N ASN A 121 -12.43 8.15 33.35
CA ASN A 121 -12.11 9.50 33.79
C ASN A 121 -11.90 10.52 32.66
N TYR A 122 -11.56 10.06 31.45
CA TYR A 122 -11.11 10.91 30.35
C TYR A 122 -11.85 10.58 29.04
N LYS A 123 -13.18 10.44 29.08
CA LYS A 123 -14.01 9.99 27.94
C LYS A 123 -13.74 10.73 26.63
N ALA A 124 -13.44 12.04 26.69
CA ALA A 124 -13.18 12.89 25.53
C ALA A 124 -11.75 12.78 24.97
N SER A 125 -10.78 12.37 25.79
CA SER A 125 -9.34 12.38 25.47
C SER A 125 -8.62 11.03 25.64
N LYS A 126 -9.35 9.96 26.02
CA LYS A 126 -8.85 8.59 26.27
C LYS A 126 -8.06 7.94 25.14
N SER A 127 -8.07 8.53 23.95
CA SER A 127 -7.40 8.02 22.76
C SER A 127 -5.88 8.08 22.87
N ASP A 128 -5.33 8.98 23.69
CA ASP A 128 -3.88 9.11 23.94
C ASP A 128 -3.58 9.75 25.31
N LEU A 129 -2.47 9.36 25.95
CA LEU A 129 -2.00 9.96 27.21
C LEU A 129 -1.81 11.47 27.11
N PHE A 130 -1.19 11.99 26.04
CA PHE A 130 -0.95 13.44 25.95
C PHE A 130 -2.26 14.21 25.99
N ALA A 131 -3.32 13.65 25.40
CA ALA A 131 -4.63 14.28 25.32
C ALA A 131 -5.32 14.28 26.69
N MET A 132 -5.18 13.21 27.47
CA MET A 132 -5.64 13.18 28.87
C MET A 132 -4.93 14.25 29.71
N PHE A 133 -3.64 14.46 29.43
CA PHE A 133 -2.89 15.53 30.07
C PHE A 133 -3.36 16.93 29.68
N ILE A 134 -3.93 17.15 28.49
CA ILE A 134 -4.54 18.45 28.15
C ILE A 134 -5.66 18.76 29.15
N GLU A 135 -6.55 17.79 29.40
CA GLU A 135 -7.62 17.96 30.40
C GLU A 135 -7.06 18.11 31.82
N ARG A 136 -6.07 17.29 32.21
CA ARG A 136 -5.47 17.36 33.55
C ARG A 136 -4.80 18.70 33.82
N ASN A 137 -4.08 19.27 32.85
CA ASN A 137 -3.41 20.57 33.01
C ASN A 137 -4.42 21.73 33.06
N LEU A 138 -5.56 21.63 32.35
CA LEU A 138 -6.67 22.57 32.52
C LEU A 138 -7.27 22.51 33.93
N ASP A 139 -7.42 21.31 34.49
CA ASP A 139 -7.92 21.12 35.86
C ASP A 139 -6.95 21.65 36.93
N LEU A 140 -5.65 21.66 36.66
CA LEU A 140 -4.64 22.30 37.52
C LEU A 140 -4.66 23.83 37.43
N GLY A 141 -5.27 24.39 36.38
CA GLY A 141 -5.40 25.82 36.18
C GLY A 141 -6.51 26.46 37.02
N THR A 142 -6.31 27.69 37.48
CA THR A 142 -7.39 28.55 37.97
C THR A 142 -8.27 29.07 36.82
N ALA A 143 -9.39 29.74 37.14
CA ALA A 143 -10.17 30.44 36.13
C ALA A 143 -9.32 31.51 35.43
N SER A 144 -9.38 31.58 34.09
CA SER A 144 -8.52 32.45 33.27
C SER A 144 -7.02 32.17 33.33
N SER A 145 -6.59 31.02 33.86
CA SER A 145 -5.20 30.57 33.77
C SER A 145 -4.78 30.33 32.31
N PHE A 146 -3.47 30.23 32.08
CA PHE A 146 -2.91 29.82 30.80
C PHE A 146 -2.28 28.45 30.90
N VAL A 147 -2.62 27.56 29.97
CA VAL A 147 -2.04 26.23 29.83
C VAL A 147 -1.25 26.19 28.53
N ALA A 148 0.07 26.07 28.64
CA ALA A 148 0.99 25.97 27.51
C ALA A 148 1.53 24.55 27.40
N MET A 149 1.35 23.89 26.26
CA MET A 149 1.78 22.51 26.09
C MET A 149 2.41 22.28 24.72
N ILE A 150 3.30 21.29 24.66
CA ILE A 150 3.75 20.68 23.41
C ILE A 150 3.30 19.22 23.37
N THR A 151 2.56 18.84 22.34
CA THR A 151 1.98 17.49 22.19
C THR A 151 2.12 17.00 20.76
N MET A 152 1.73 15.74 20.49
CA MET A 152 1.47 15.30 19.11
C MET A 152 0.34 16.13 18.49
N GLN A 153 0.38 16.39 17.19
CA GLN A 153 -0.62 17.20 16.46
C GLN A 153 -1.92 16.46 16.16
N SER A 154 -1.98 15.14 16.37
CA SER A 154 -3.09 14.29 15.95
C SER A 154 -4.45 14.73 16.52
N TRP A 155 -4.48 15.31 17.73
CA TRP A 155 -5.70 15.83 18.33
C TRP A 155 -6.33 17.00 17.59
N MET A 156 -5.56 17.72 16.78
CA MET A 156 -6.05 18.83 15.95
C MET A 156 -6.97 18.33 14.82
N PHE A 157 -6.87 17.06 14.41
CA PHE A 157 -7.49 16.58 13.17
C PHE A 157 -8.32 15.31 13.37
N LEU A 158 -7.74 14.25 13.96
CA LEU A 158 -8.34 12.91 13.91
C LEU A 158 -9.68 12.84 14.65
N THR A 159 -10.63 12.08 14.09
CA THR A 159 -11.98 11.86 14.64
C THR A 159 -11.96 11.33 16.08
N SER A 160 -10.94 10.53 16.45
CA SER A 160 -10.76 10.01 17.81
C SER A 160 -10.56 11.09 18.88
N PHE A 161 -10.32 12.35 18.49
CA PHE A 161 -10.19 13.52 19.36
C PHE A 161 -11.27 14.59 19.12
N GLU A 162 -12.30 14.31 18.32
CA GLU A 162 -13.36 15.28 18.01
C GLU A 162 -14.11 15.75 19.26
N ASN A 163 -14.39 14.84 20.20
CA ASN A 163 -15.00 15.17 21.48
C ASN A 163 -14.12 16.11 22.32
N LEU A 164 -12.80 15.89 22.33
CA LEU A 164 -11.85 16.78 22.99
C LEU A 164 -11.88 18.17 22.34
N ARG A 165 -11.76 18.25 21.01
CA ARG A 165 -11.82 19.53 20.28
C ARG A 165 -13.12 20.28 20.57
N THR A 166 -14.25 19.58 20.53
CA THR A 166 -15.56 20.17 20.83
C THR A 166 -15.62 20.72 22.26
N LYS A 167 -15.07 20.00 23.25
CA LYS A 167 -14.96 20.50 24.63
C LYS A 167 -14.10 21.76 24.70
N LEU A 168 -12.89 21.72 24.13
CA LEU A 168 -11.95 22.84 24.13
C LEU A 168 -12.54 24.10 23.48
N LEU A 169 -13.14 23.97 22.29
CA LEU A 169 -13.73 25.09 21.54
C LEU A 169 -15.01 25.68 22.17
N ASN A 170 -15.56 25.03 23.20
CA ASN A 170 -16.73 25.51 23.92
C ASN A 170 -16.39 26.11 25.29
N GLN A 171 -15.32 25.65 25.93
CA GLN A 171 -15.00 25.99 27.32
C GLN A 171 -13.71 26.79 27.48
N GLN A 172 -12.78 26.68 26.53
CA GLN A 172 -11.48 27.35 26.54
C GLN A 172 -11.34 28.26 25.30
N THR A 173 -10.33 29.11 25.33
CA THR A 173 -9.91 29.92 24.18
C THR A 173 -8.49 29.53 23.78
N LEU A 174 -8.32 29.16 22.51
CA LEU A 174 -6.99 29.05 21.92
C LEU A 174 -6.40 30.45 21.77
N ILE A 175 -5.24 30.68 22.37
CA ILE A 175 -4.56 31.98 22.34
C ILE A 175 -3.55 32.01 21.20
N SER A 176 -2.71 30.99 21.15
CA SER A 176 -1.71 30.84 20.10
C SER A 176 -1.36 29.38 19.84
N LEU A 177 -0.82 29.12 18.65
CA LEU A 177 -0.42 27.80 18.20
C LEU A 177 0.82 27.91 17.31
N ALA A 178 1.84 27.10 17.57
CA ALA A 178 2.98 26.87 16.70
C ALA A 178 2.88 25.43 16.16
N HIS A 179 2.49 25.29 14.90
CA HIS A 179 2.29 24.01 14.24
C HIS A 179 3.61 23.52 13.67
N LEU A 180 4.35 22.74 14.46
CA LEU A 180 5.70 22.30 14.13
C LEU A 180 5.71 21.18 13.10
N GLY A 181 4.79 20.22 13.18
CA GLY A 181 4.76 19.08 12.29
C GLY A 181 5.92 18.10 12.52
N PRO A 182 6.30 17.30 11.52
CA PRO A 182 7.42 16.37 11.64
C PRO A 182 8.76 17.11 11.75
N ARG A 183 9.80 16.41 12.21
CA ARG A 183 11.18 16.96 12.36
C ARG A 183 11.23 18.21 13.25
N ALA A 184 10.39 18.25 14.27
CA ALA A 184 10.40 19.29 15.29
C ALA A 184 11.58 19.16 16.27
N PHE A 185 12.13 17.94 16.40
CA PHE A 185 13.27 17.61 17.24
C PHE A 185 14.26 16.79 16.42
N ASP A 186 15.50 17.24 16.29
CA ASP A 186 16.51 16.55 15.47
C ASP A 186 16.90 15.16 16.05
N SER A 187 16.66 14.95 17.34
CA SER A 187 16.91 13.68 18.04
C SER A 187 15.90 12.56 17.70
N ILE A 188 14.77 12.90 17.07
CA ILE A 188 13.73 11.95 16.68
C ILE A 188 13.59 12.01 15.16
N GLY A 189 14.29 11.11 14.46
CA GLY A 189 14.25 11.05 13.00
C GLY A 189 12.89 10.62 12.45
N GLY A 190 12.52 11.18 11.29
CA GLY A 190 11.34 10.77 10.50
C GLY A 190 10.03 11.52 10.83
N GLU A 191 8.93 11.05 10.24
CA GLU A 191 7.59 11.62 10.41
C GLU A 191 6.79 10.99 11.57
N VAL A 192 7.42 10.06 12.30
CA VAL A 192 6.82 9.29 13.40
C VAL A 192 6.28 10.21 14.51
N VAL A 193 6.93 11.35 14.74
CA VAL A 193 6.53 12.33 15.73
C VAL A 193 6.27 13.67 15.03
N SER A 194 5.00 14.05 14.94
CA SER A 194 4.57 15.35 14.44
C SER A 194 3.94 16.16 15.57
N THR A 195 4.51 17.32 15.90
CA THR A 195 4.15 18.05 17.13
C THR A 195 3.49 19.40 16.89
N VAL A 196 2.84 19.89 17.93
CA VAL A 196 2.25 21.22 18.02
C VAL A 196 2.52 21.78 19.41
N ALA A 197 2.93 23.04 19.49
CA ALA A 197 2.95 23.80 20.73
C ALA A 197 1.77 24.77 20.75
N PHE A 198 1.06 24.90 21.85
CA PHE A 198 -0.14 25.74 21.92
C PHE A 198 -0.35 26.33 23.31
N VAL A 199 -1.12 27.42 23.36
CA VAL A 199 -1.54 28.07 24.60
C VAL A 199 -3.06 28.15 24.63
N LEU A 200 -3.66 27.57 25.68
CA LEU A 200 -5.08 27.71 25.99
C LEU A 200 -5.26 28.66 27.17
N LYS A 201 -6.25 29.54 27.09
CA LYS A 201 -6.78 30.25 28.25
C LYS A 201 -7.94 29.45 28.82
N ASN A 202 -7.95 29.25 30.14
CA ASN A 202 -9.02 28.57 30.86
C ASN A 202 -10.23 29.49 31.11
N ALA A 203 -10.74 30.05 30.01
CA ALA A 203 -11.94 30.86 29.91
C ALA A 203 -12.42 30.80 28.45
N SER A 204 -13.72 30.99 28.23
CA SER A 204 -14.28 30.96 26.87
C SER A 204 -14.50 32.37 26.33
N ASP A 205 -13.85 32.63 25.20
CA ASP A 205 -14.12 33.68 24.22
C ASP A 205 -14.05 33.00 22.85
N LYS A 206 -15.22 32.82 22.24
CA LYS A 206 -15.38 32.09 20.98
C LYS A 206 -15.01 32.94 19.75
N ALA A 207 -15.04 34.27 19.89
CA ALA A 207 -14.75 35.22 18.82
C ALA A 207 -13.28 35.63 18.78
N TYR A 208 -12.53 35.37 19.87
CA TYR A 208 -11.09 35.58 19.91
C TYR A 208 -10.40 34.89 18.74
N LYS A 209 -9.58 35.65 18.02
CA LYS A 209 -8.77 35.15 16.90
C LYS A 209 -7.39 34.74 17.43
N SER A 210 -7.16 33.43 17.52
CA SER A 210 -5.86 32.88 17.91
C SER A 210 -4.79 33.23 16.89
N SER A 211 -3.56 33.42 17.34
CA SER A 211 -2.39 33.62 16.48
C SER A 211 -1.71 32.27 16.21
N ASN A 212 -1.79 31.78 14.97
CA ASN A 212 -1.31 30.45 14.60
C ASN A 212 -0.18 30.56 13.58
N VAL A 213 0.96 29.94 13.86
CA VAL A 213 2.14 29.95 12.98
C VAL A 213 2.37 28.55 12.42
N ARG A 214 2.38 28.43 11.09
CA ARG A 214 2.59 27.16 10.37
C ARG A 214 4.08 26.94 10.08
N LEU A 215 4.69 25.95 10.72
CA LEU A 215 6.13 25.67 10.63
C LEU A 215 6.43 24.28 10.02
N VAL A 216 5.42 23.62 9.44
CA VAL A 216 5.51 22.24 8.95
C VAL A 216 6.55 22.05 7.84
N GLU A 217 6.78 23.09 7.03
CA GLU A 217 7.76 23.08 5.92
C GLU A 217 9.23 23.11 6.37
N GLY A 218 9.50 23.53 7.61
CA GLY A 218 10.87 23.55 8.14
C GLY A 218 11.46 22.14 8.20
N ARG A 219 12.71 21.99 7.73
CA ARG A 219 13.34 20.68 7.51
C ARG A 219 14.05 20.12 8.75
N ASN A 220 14.28 20.96 9.76
CA ASN A 220 14.94 20.63 11.02
C ASN A 220 14.58 21.67 12.10
N GLU A 221 15.04 21.43 13.33
CA GLU A 221 14.80 22.31 14.49
C GLU A 221 15.27 23.76 14.23
N GLN A 222 16.51 23.92 13.73
CA GLN A 222 17.10 25.24 13.51
C GLN A 222 16.31 26.07 12.48
N GLU A 223 15.86 25.44 11.39
CA GLU A 223 15.07 26.11 10.37
C GLU A 223 13.70 26.51 10.92
N LYS A 224 13.01 25.63 11.65
CA LYS A 224 11.72 25.94 12.29
C LYS A 224 11.86 27.10 13.28
N MET A 225 12.92 27.13 14.08
CA MET A 225 13.20 28.23 15.00
C MET A 225 13.41 29.56 14.26
N ARG A 226 14.16 29.54 13.15
CA ARG A 226 14.38 30.72 12.30
C ARG A 226 13.08 31.22 11.68
N LEU A 227 12.27 30.32 11.11
CA LEU A 227 10.96 30.64 10.53
C LEU A 227 10.03 31.25 11.58
N PHE A 228 9.98 30.66 12.79
CA PHE A 228 9.18 31.17 13.89
C PHE A 228 9.61 32.57 14.34
N ALA A 229 10.92 32.81 14.46
CA ALA A 229 11.46 34.12 14.82
C ALA A 229 11.11 35.19 13.78
N LYS A 230 11.15 34.85 12.50
CA LYS A 230 10.72 35.74 11.40
C LYS A 230 9.22 36.01 11.43
N ALA A 231 8.41 34.97 11.65
CA ALA A 231 6.96 35.07 11.78
C ALA A 231 6.56 36.05 12.89
N ILE A 232 7.17 35.95 14.07
CA ILE A 232 6.90 36.84 15.21
C ILE A 232 7.28 38.30 14.90
N LYS A 233 8.29 38.53 14.06
CA LYS A 233 8.69 39.87 13.61
C LYS A 233 7.82 40.43 12.48
N GLY A 234 6.87 39.65 11.97
CA GLY A 234 6.03 40.02 10.82
C GLY A 234 6.74 39.93 9.47
N GLU A 235 7.90 39.27 9.40
CA GLU A 235 8.69 39.12 8.16
C GLU A 235 8.18 37.98 7.26
N MET A 236 7.24 37.15 7.74
CA MET A 236 6.65 36.02 7.02
C MET A 236 5.12 35.93 7.27
N PRO A 237 4.33 36.86 6.72
CA PRO A 237 2.87 36.86 6.92
C PRO A 237 2.17 35.62 6.35
N GLU A 238 2.74 34.96 5.35
CA GLU A 238 2.16 33.80 4.66
C GLU A 238 2.05 32.54 5.53
N ILE A 239 2.82 32.44 6.61
CA ILE A 239 2.75 31.35 7.59
C ILE A 239 2.00 31.74 8.87
N CYS A 240 1.48 32.97 8.94
CA CYS A 240 0.80 33.53 10.10
C CYS A 240 -0.71 33.63 9.84
N HIS A 241 -1.51 32.93 10.62
CA HIS A 241 -2.95 32.82 10.40
C HIS A 241 -3.74 33.15 11.66
N LEU A 242 -4.87 33.80 11.46
CA LEU A 242 -5.84 34.12 12.51
C LEU A 242 -7.08 33.27 12.36
N ALA A 243 -7.48 32.57 13.41
CA ALA A 243 -8.68 31.75 13.42
C ALA A 243 -9.36 31.77 14.79
N SER A 244 -10.69 31.75 14.80
CA SER A 244 -11.49 31.71 16.03
C SER A 244 -12.13 30.34 16.25
N ALA A 245 -12.72 30.14 17.43
CA ALA A 245 -13.51 28.93 17.69
C ALA A 245 -14.75 28.83 16.79
N ILE A 246 -15.25 29.97 16.29
CA ILE A 246 -16.34 30.02 15.31
C ILE A 246 -15.86 29.48 13.97
N ASP A 247 -14.64 29.84 13.54
CA ASP A 247 -14.05 29.40 12.27
C ASP A 247 -13.84 27.89 12.24
N PHE A 248 -13.24 27.31 13.29
CA PHE A 248 -13.01 25.87 13.36
C PHE A 248 -14.30 25.05 13.27
N LYS A 249 -15.41 25.56 13.83
CA LYS A 249 -16.71 24.89 13.81
C LYS A 249 -17.39 24.90 12.44
N LYS A 250 -16.92 25.70 11.48
CA LYS A 250 -17.43 25.69 10.10
C LYS A 250 -17.01 24.41 9.35
N ILE A 251 -15.95 23.73 9.79
CA ILE A 251 -15.45 22.50 9.16
C ILE A 251 -15.95 21.28 9.96
N PRO A 252 -16.50 20.23 9.30
CA PRO A 252 -16.92 18.99 9.96
C PRO A 252 -15.83 18.38 10.84
N GLY A 253 -16.20 17.92 12.04
CA GLY A 253 -15.24 17.41 13.04
C GLY A 253 -14.43 18.49 13.77
N SER A 254 -14.68 19.77 13.45
CA SER A 254 -14.00 20.95 14.00
C SER A 254 -12.47 20.85 14.07
N PRO A 255 -11.78 20.44 12.99
CA PRO A 255 -10.32 20.38 12.99
C PRO A 255 -9.74 21.79 13.22
N PHE A 256 -8.57 21.85 13.84
CA PHE A 256 -7.85 23.11 14.07
C PHE A 256 -7.10 23.54 12.79
N ALA A 257 -7.82 23.54 11.65
CA ALA A 257 -7.33 23.87 10.32
C ALA A 257 -7.35 25.38 10.10
N TYR A 258 -6.53 26.09 10.89
CA TYR A 258 -6.52 27.56 10.98
C TYR A 258 -6.13 28.28 9.68
N TRP A 259 -5.56 27.55 8.71
CA TRP A 259 -5.15 28.09 7.41
C TRP A 259 -6.23 27.96 6.33
N ALA A 260 -7.37 27.35 6.65
CA ALA A 260 -8.49 27.23 5.71
C ALA A 260 -9.04 28.62 5.34
N SER A 261 -9.15 28.89 4.04
CA SER A 261 -9.70 30.16 3.53
C SER A 261 -11.20 30.28 3.83
N GLU A 262 -11.75 31.51 3.77
CA GLU A 262 -13.20 31.71 3.89
C GLU A 262 -13.96 30.95 2.80
N ARG A 263 -13.43 30.88 1.57
CA ARG A 263 -14.07 30.18 0.45
C ARG A 263 -14.28 28.70 0.77
N ILE A 264 -13.27 28.06 1.35
CA ILE A 264 -13.35 26.65 1.79
C ILE A 264 -14.32 26.48 2.95
N LYS A 265 -14.24 27.36 3.96
CA LYS A 265 -15.15 27.32 5.11
C LYS A 265 -16.61 27.50 4.67
N ASP A 266 -16.86 28.37 3.71
CA ASP A 266 -18.19 28.62 3.15
C ASP A 266 -18.67 27.47 2.26
N ALA A 267 -17.76 26.78 1.56
CA ALA A 267 -18.10 25.59 0.78
C ALA A 267 -18.75 24.50 1.64
N PHE A 268 -18.34 24.33 2.90
CA PHE A 268 -18.96 23.37 3.83
C PHE A 268 -20.42 23.65 4.21
N ASN A 269 -20.97 24.81 3.84
CA ASN A 269 -22.41 25.09 3.94
C ASN A 269 -23.22 24.45 2.80
N ARG A 270 -22.57 23.93 1.76
CA ARG A 270 -23.21 23.23 0.63
C ARG A 270 -23.49 21.76 0.99
N PRO A 271 -24.42 21.08 0.27
CA PRO A 271 -24.60 19.63 0.39
C PRO A 271 -23.27 18.90 0.18
N LYS A 272 -23.08 17.72 0.79
CA LYS A 272 -21.82 16.95 0.71
C LYS A 272 -21.98 15.70 -0.16
N ILE A 273 -20.87 15.06 -0.55
CA ILE A 273 -20.87 13.78 -1.30
C ILE A 273 -21.74 12.72 -0.60
N GLU A 274 -21.80 12.72 0.73
CA GLU A 274 -22.70 11.88 1.54
C GLU A 274 -24.16 11.90 1.07
N SER A 275 -24.65 13.07 0.64
CA SER A 275 -26.03 13.24 0.18
C SER A 275 -26.33 12.42 -1.07
N LEU A 276 -25.33 12.18 -1.93
CA LEU A 276 -25.46 11.47 -3.21
C LEU A 276 -24.91 10.04 -3.18
N THR A 277 -24.29 9.59 -2.10
CA THR A 277 -23.59 8.31 -2.04
C THR A 277 -24.05 7.42 -0.89
N ILE A 278 -23.79 6.12 -1.03
CA ILE A 278 -23.93 5.11 0.02
C ILE A 278 -22.65 4.27 0.11
N SER A 279 -22.34 3.78 1.30
CA SER A 279 -21.25 2.83 1.55
C SER A 279 -21.55 2.06 2.82
N ASP A 280 -21.99 0.81 2.68
CA ASP A 280 -22.48 0.01 3.81
C ASP A 280 -21.60 -1.21 4.08
N GLY A 281 -20.31 -0.96 4.26
CA GLY A 281 -19.33 -1.96 4.63
C GLY A 281 -18.37 -2.33 3.51
N GLN A 282 -17.76 -3.50 3.65
CA GLN A 282 -16.65 -3.96 2.82
C GLN A 282 -16.52 -5.48 2.92
N THR A 283 -15.94 -6.11 1.91
CA THR A 283 -15.64 -7.54 1.97
C THR A 283 -14.27 -7.79 2.60
N LYS A 284 -14.21 -8.69 3.57
CA LYS A 284 -12.99 -9.23 4.19
C LYS A 284 -13.08 -10.75 4.18
N THR A 285 -12.04 -11.41 3.71
CA THR A 285 -12.01 -12.88 3.63
C THR A 285 -11.70 -13.56 4.96
N GLY A 286 -11.00 -12.88 5.88
CA GLY A 286 -10.44 -13.46 7.10
C GLY A 286 -9.18 -14.32 6.86
N ASP A 287 -8.97 -14.78 5.63
CA ASP A 287 -7.81 -15.55 5.18
C ASP A 287 -7.54 -15.24 3.69
N ASN A 288 -6.56 -14.38 3.42
CA ASN A 288 -6.25 -13.98 2.05
C ASN A 288 -5.56 -15.08 1.24
N ASP A 289 -4.74 -15.92 1.86
CA ASP A 289 -4.02 -16.97 1.14
C ASP A 289 -4.97 -18.07 0.67
N LYS A 290 -6.05 -18.33 1.42
CA LYS A 290 -7.09 -19.26 0.98
C LYS A 290 -8.03 -18.69 -0.09
N TYR A 291 -8.53 -17.46 0.11
CA TYR A 291 -9.69 -16.96 -0.64
C TYR A 291 -9.37 -15.92 -1.73
N LEU A 292 -8.11 -15.52 -1.90
CA LEU A 292 -7.69 -14.58 -2.95
C LEU A 292 -6.70 -15.21 -3.92
N ARG A 293 -6.85 -14.85 -5.20
CA ARG A 293 -5.93 -15.24 -6.29
C ARG A 293 -5.63 -14.03 -7.16
N CYS A 294 -4.50 -14.03 -7.86
CA CYS A 294 -4.32 -13.15 -9.01
C CYS A 294 -5.10 -13.71 -10.21
N LEU A 295 -5.52 -12.83 -11.13
CA LEU A 295 -6.41 -13.20 -12.25
C LEU A 295 -5.88 -14.35 -13.14
N TRP A 296 -4.56 -14.51 -13.19
CA TRP A 296 -3.86 -15.45 -14.06
C TRP A 296 -3.53 -16.77 -13.34
N GLU A 297 -3.92 -16.93 -12.08
CA GLU A 297 -3.62 -18.15 -11.32
C GLU A 297 -4.68 -19.23 -11.51
N VAL A 298 -5.89 -18.87 -11.91
CA VAL A 298 -7.08 -19.74 -11.93
C VAL A 298 -7.59 -19.94 -13.36
N ASN A 299 -8.46 -20.93 -13.54
CA ASN A 299 -9.18 -21.16 -14.80
C ASN A 299 -9.91 -19.89 -15.25
N ALA A 300 -9.65 -19.45 -16.49
CA ALA A 300 -10.32 -18.28 -17.06
C ALA A 300 -11.86 -18.45 -17.10
N SER A 301 -12.33 -19.67 -17.38
CA SER A 301 -13.76 -20.03 -17.37
C SER A 301 -14.41 -19.99 -15.99
N SER A 302 -13.62 -20.04 -14.90
CA SER A 302 -14.10 -19.96 -13.52
C SER A 302 -14.21 -18.54 -12.98
N ILE A 303 -13.95 -17.52 -13.81
CA ILE A 303 -14.03 -16.10 -13.44
C ILE A 303 -15.33 -15.49 -13.98
N GLY A 304 -16.07 -14.77 -13.13
CA GLY A 304 -17.32 -14.11 -13.50
C GLY A 304 -18.30 -13.97 -12.33
N VAL A 305 -19.32 -13.13 -12.51
CA VAL A 305 -20.35 -12.83 -11.49
C VAL A 305 -21.04 -14.08 -10.93
N ASP A 306 -21.31 -15.05 -11.80
CA ASP A 306 -21.98 -16.30 -11.46
C ASP A 306 -21.00 -17.47 -11.26
N ASN A 307 -19.69 -17.21 -11.31
CA ASN A 307 -18.65 -18.22 -11.19
C ASN A 307 -17.99 -18.22 -9.81
N LYS A 308 -17.07 -19.17 -9.60
CA LYS A 308 -16.33 -19.30 -8.34
C LYS A 308 -15.48 -18.07 -8.05
N TRP A 309 -14.85 -17.46 -9.05
CA TRP A 309 -13.95 -16.34 -8.84
C TRP A 309 -14.53 -15.04 -9.39
N VAL A 310 -14.49 -13.98 -8.59
CA VAL A 310 -15.01 -12.65 -8.95
C VAL A 310 -13.91 -11.62 -8.83
N LYS A 311 -13.89 -10.62 -9.74
CA LYS A 311 -12.92 -9.51 -9.69
C LYS A 311 -13.00 -8.75 -8.37
N HIS A 312 -11.84 -8.52 -7.75
CA HIS A 312 -11.73 -8.02 -6.39
C HIS A 312 -10.76 -6.84 -6.28
N PRO A 313 -11.21 -5.59 -6.51
CA PRO A 313 -10.38 -4.41 -6.28
C PRO A 313 -9.82 -4.41 -4.84
N LYS A 314 -8.49 -4.32 -4.71
CA LYS A 314 -7.76 -4.44 -3.43
C LYS A 314 -6.73 -3.34 -3.23
N GLY A 315 -7.12 -2.11 -3.57
CA GLY A 315 -6.24 -0.95 -3.62
C GLY A 315 -5.25 -1.12 -4.78
N GLY A 316 -4.07 -0.53 -4.67
CA GLY A 316 -3.03 -0.62 -5.69
C GLY A 316 -2.13 0.60 -5.68
N GLY A 317 -1.25 0.68 -6.68
CA GLY A 317 -0.41 1.86 -6.90
C GLY A 317 -1.23 3.09 -7.27
N PHE A 318 -0.58 4.25 -7.27
CA PHE A 318 -1.18 5.51 -7.69
C PHE A 318 -1.65 5.41 -9.15
N ARG A 319 -2.96 5.35 -9.40
CA ARG A 319 -3.56 5.30 -10.74
C ARG A 319 -4.97 5.89 -10.70
N ARG A 320 -5.27 6.85 -11.57
CA ARG A 320 -6.58 7.51 -11.67
C ARG A 320 -7.48 6.83 -12.72
N TRP A 321 -8.78 7.04 -12.56
CA TRP A 321 -9.89 6.72 -13.47
C TRP A 321 -10.23 5.24 -13.63
N TYR A 322 -9.28 4.36 -13.94
CA TYR A 322 -9.53 2.94 -14.19
C TYR A 322 -8.31 2.06 -13.81
N GLY A 323 -8.52 0.78 -13.51
CA GLY A 323 -7.45 -0.21 -13.30
C GLY A 323 -7.22 -0.63 -11.84
N ASN A 324 -6.05 -1.21 -11.56
CA ASN A 324 -5.71 -1.85 -10.27
C ASN A 324 -6.62 -3.04 -9.90
N VAL A 325 -7.19 -3.72 -10.89
CA VAL A 325 -8.01 -4.92 -10.69
C VAL A 325 -7.24 -6.13 -11.19
N ASP A 326 -6.41 -6.70 -10.32
CA ASP A 326 -5.63 -7.90 -10.61
C ASP A 326 -5.81 -9.04 -9.59
N ASN A 327 -6.72 -8.85 -8.63
CA ASN A 327 -7.08 -9.87 -7.64
C ASN A 327 -8.48 -10.38 -7.92
N LEU A 328 -8.70 -11.64 -7.56
CA LEU A 328 -9.97 -12.34 -7.53
C LEU A 328 -10.28 -12.74 -6.09
N ILE A 329 -11.56 -12.83 -5.78
CA ILE A 329 -12.09 -13.39 -4.54
C ILE A 329 -12.93 -14.63 -4.85
N ASP A 330 -12.79 -15.67 -4.02
CA ASP A 330 -13.68 -16.83 -4.07
C ASP A 330 -15.09 -16.40 -3.64
N TRP A 331 -16.04 -16.45 -4.57
CA TRP A 331 -17.43 -16.08 -4.39
C TRP A 331 -18.37 -17.29 -4.34
N SER A 332 -17.82 -18.50 -4.23
CA SER A 332 -18.60 -19.72 -4.07
C SER A 332 -19.55 -19.65 -2.85
N GLU A 333 -20.62 -20.44 -2.88
CA GLU A 333 -21.58 -20.54 -1.79
C GLU A 333 -20.90 -20.87 -0.44
N THR A 334 -19.89 -21.74 -0.46
CA THR A 334 -19.10 -22.13 0.71
C THR A 334 -18.26 -20.97 1.24
N ALA A 335 -17.57 -20.23 0.36
CA ALA A 335 -16.79 -19.05 0.75
C ALA A 335 -17.69 -17.94 1.30
N ARG A 336 -18.84 -17.67 0.67
CA ARG A 336 -19.82 -16.69 1.16
C ARG A 336 -20.40 -17.07 2.52
N LYS A 337 -20.63 -18.35 2.79
CA LYS A 337 -21.02 -18.83 4.14
C LYS A 337 -19.94 -18.51 5.17
N HIS A 338 -18.67 -18.78 4.86
CA HIS A 338 -17.54 -18.41 5.71
C HIS A 338 -17.50 -16.89 5.98
N TYR A 339 -17.65 -16.06 4.95
CA TYR A 339 -17.65 -14.60 5.11
C TYR A 339 -18.78 -14.05 5.98
N ARG A 340 -19.88 -14.80 6.12
CA ARG A 340 -21.01 -14.46 6.99
C ARG A 340 -20.83 -14.93 8.44
N SER A 341 -20.14 -16.06 8.66
CA SER A 341 -20.09 -16.71 9.97
C SER A 341 -18.79 -16.51 10.75
N ASP A 342 -17.68 -16.23 10.06
CA ASP A 342 -16.38 -16.05 10.69
C ASP A 342 -16.29 -14.75 11.51
N ARG A 343 -15.47 -14.75 12.57
CA ARG A 343 -15.36 -13.61 13.50
C ARG A 343 -14.57 -12.42 12.93
N VAL A 344 -13.74 -12.65 11.92
CA VAL A 344 -12.85 -11.65 11.30
C VAL A 344 -13.34 -11.28 9.89
N ALA A 345 -13.86 -12.26 9.16
CA ALA A 345 -14.41 -12.06 7.82
C ALA A 345 -15.67 -11.17 7.84
N ARG A 346 -15.99 -10.62 6.67
CA ARG A 346 -17.20 -9.83 6.46
C ARG A 346 -17.60 -9.94 5.00
N ILE A 347 -18.88 -10.05 4.74
CA ILE A 347 -19.45 -9.91 3.39
C ILE A 347 -20.16 -8.57 3.24
N LEU A 348 -20.04 -7.98 2.06
CA LEU A 348 -20.81 -6.80 1.67
C LEU A 348 -22.32 -7.15 1.60
N PRO A 349 -23.24 -6.24 1.99
CA PRO A 349 -24.67 -6.44 1.80
C PRO A 349 -25.05 -6.70 0.34
N GLU A 350 -26.03 -7.58 0.12
CA GLU A 350 -26.36 -8.10 -1.21
C GLU A 350 -26.84 -7.03 -2.19
N TYR A 351 -27.53 -5.99 -1.71
CA TYR A 351 -28.00 -4.88 -2.57
C TYR A 351 -26.87 -3.99 -3.09
N LEU A 352 -25.63 -4.16 -2.62
CA LEU A 352 -24.45 -3.46 -3.14
C LEU A 352 -23.61 -4.34 -4.07
N TRP A 353 -23.94 -5.62 -4.23
CA TRP A 353 -23.26 -6.47 -5.21
C TRP A 353 -23.53 -5.91 -6.60
N TRP A 354 -22.48 -5.89 -7.44
CA TRP A 354 -22.58 -5.49 -8.85
C TRP A 354 -22.99 -4.04 -9.08
N LYS A 355 -23.01 -3.20 -8.04
CA LYS A 355 -23.25 -1.76 -8.20
C LYS A 355 -22.01 -1.07 -8.74
N LYS A 356 -22.23 -0.10 -9.63
CA LYS A 356 -21.17 0.79 -10.11
C LYS A 356 -20.86 1.85 -9.06
N GLY A 357 -19.58 2.15 -8.89
CA GLY A 357 -19.10 3.12 -7.93
C GLY A 357 -17.70 3.60 -8.25
N PHE A 358 -17.04 4.18 -7.26
CA PHE A 358 -15.62 4.50 -7.35
C PHE A 358 -14.90 4.14 -6.06
N CYS A 359 -13.66 3.68 -6.20
CA CYS A 359 -12.81 3.25 -5.10
C CYS A 359 -11.46 3.95 -5.11
N TRP A 360 -10.75 3.89 -3.99
CA TRP A 360 -9.40 4.41 -3.82
C TRP A 360 -8.53 3.47 -2.99
N THR A 361 -7.24 3.74 -2.90
CA THR A 361 -6.34 2.95 -2.02
C THR A 361 -6.43 3.54 -0.61
N LEU A 362 -6.89 2.75 0.37
CA LEU A 362 -7.11 3.23 1.76
C LEU A 362 -5.87 3.89 2.37
N ILE A 363 -4.70 3.28 2.14
CA ILE A 363 -3.43 3.71 2.71
C ILE A 363 -2.49 4.05 1.56
N THR A 364 -2.14 5.33 1.43
CA THR A 364 -1.21 5.80 0.39
C THR A 364 -0.29 6.88 0.95
N THR A 365 0.98 6.83 0.56
CA THR A 365 1.97 7.90 0.81
C THR A 365 2.11 8.83 -0.40
N GLY A 366 1.56 8.44 -1.55
CA GLY A 366 1.52 9.26 -2.77
C GLY A 366 0.23 10.07 -2.89
N LYS A 367 0.03 10.71 -4.05
CA LYS A 367 -1.19 11.46 -4.35
C LYS A 367 -2.44 10.58 -4.27
N GLN A 368 -3.55 11.22 -3.96
CA GLN A 368 -4.85 10.54 -3.94
C GLN A 368 -5.26 10.19 -5.37
N SER A 369 -5.88 9.02 -5.51
CA SER A 369 -6.35 8.55 -6.82
C SER A 369 -7.58 7.67 -6.66
N PHE A 370 -8.58 7.96 -7.49
CA PHE A 370 -9.87 7.28 -7.50
C PHE A 370 -10.11 6.65 -8.85
N ARG A 371 -10.70 5.46 -8.84
CA ARG A 371 -10.96 4.62 -10.03
C ARG A 371 -12.38 4.11 -10.00
N ILE A 372 -12.97 3.91 -11.18
CA ILE A 372 -14.29 3.31 -11.31
C ILE A 372 -14.30 1.86 -10.80
N VAL A 373 -15.43 1.45 -10.23
CA VAL A 373 -15.77 0.06 -9.91
C VAL A 373 -16.90 -0.37 -10.83
N SER A 374 -16.72 -1.51 -11.49
CA SER A 374 -17.63 -2.04 -12.50
C SER A 374 -18.73 -2.94 -11.91
N ASN A 375 -19.71 -3.32 -12.73
CA ASN A 375 -20.85 -4.14 -12.32
C ASN A 375 -20.56 -5.66 -12.24
N ASP A 376 -19.30 -6.04 -12.23
CA ASP A 376 -18.81 -7.42 -12.13
C ASP A 376 -17.66 -7.55 -11.11
N GLU A 377 -17.61 -6.58 -10.18
CA GLU A 377 -16.58 -6.45 -9.15
C GLU A 377 -17.17 -6.39 -7.74
N ILE A 378 -16.43 -6.95 -6.76
CA ILE A 378 -16.71 -6.83 -5.33
C ILE A 378 -15.45 -6.30 -4.65
N PHE A 379 -15.53 -5.27 -3.80
CA PHE A 379 -14.34 -4.57 -3.30
C PHE A 379 -13.84 -5.05 -1.93
N ASN A 380 -12.53 -4.87 -1.69
CA ASN A 380 -11.84 -5.14 -0.43
C ASN A 380 -11.89 -3.93 0.53
N LEU A 381 -11.61 -4.15 1.83
CA LEU A 381 -11.29 -3.05 2.76
C LEU A 381 -10.17 -2.13 2.25
N ALA A 382 -9.16 -2.68 1.59
CA ALA A 382 -8.05 -1.90 1.03
C ALA A 382 -8.46 -1.03 -0.17
N ALA A 383 -9.66 -1.25 -0.70
CA ALA A 383 -10.32 -0.44 -1.72
C ALA A 383 -11.67 0.11 -1.22
N PRO A 384 -11.69 1.04 -0.24
CA PRO A 384 -12.95 1.63 0.19
C PRO A 384 -13.68 2.22 -1.02
N THR A 385 -15.00 2.05 -1.06
CA THR A 385 -15.80 2.31 -2.26
C THR A 385 -17.04 3.11 -1.89
N LEU A 386 -17.37 4.10 -2.72
CA LEU A 386 -18.63 4.85 -2.66
C LEU A 386 -19.50 4.51 -3.87
N PHE A 387 -20.78 4.24 -3.61
CA PHE A 387 -21.77 4.00 -4.65
C PHE A 387 -22.69 5.21 -4.77
N PRO A 388 -22.84 5.81 -5.96
CA PRO A 388 -23.87 6.82 -6.19
C PRO A 388 -25.27 6.24 -5.93
N LYS A 389 -26.14 7.00 -5.25
CA LYS A 389 -27.56 6.66 -5.10
C LYS A 389 -28.29 6.65 -6.45
N ASN A 390 -27.82 7.49 -7.38
CA ASN A 390 -28.22 7.53 -8.78
C ASN A 390 -26.95 7.41 -9.63
N GLU A 391 -26.86 6.36 -10.46
CA GLU A 391 -25.67 6.06 -11.28
C GLU A 391 -25.28 7.20 -12.22
N THR A 392 -26.22 8.06 -12.63
CA THR A 392 -25.91 9.22 -13.46
C THR A 392 -24.97 10.22 -12.80
N ASN A 393 -24.76 10.15 -11.47
CA ASN A 393 -23.83 11.03 -10.77
C ASN A 393 -22.41 10.45 -10.65
N LEU A 394 -22.17 9.25 -11.19
CA LEU A 394 -20.88 8.56 -11.05
C LEU A 394 -19.71 9.38 -11.57
N PHE A 395 -19.82 9.88 -12.80
CA PHE A 395 -18.73 10.60 -13.46
C PHE A 395 -18.52 12.00 -12.86
N LEU A 396 -19.59 12.74 -12.56
CA LEU A 396 -19.52 13.96 -11.76
C LEU A 396 -18.75 13.77 -10.44
N LEU A 397 -19.10 12.75 -9.66
CA LEU A 397 -18.46 12.48 -8.37
C LEU A 397 -17.00 12.05 -8.54
N LEU A 398 -16.72 11.16 -9.51
CA LEU A 398 -15.37 10.71 -9.85
C LEU A 398 -14.48 11.88 -10.31
N GLY A 399 -15.03 12.79 -11.11
CA GLY A 399 -14.39 14.02 -11.55
C GLY A 399 -13.97 14.88 -10.38
N LEU A 400 -14.88 15.14 -9.43
CA LEU A 400 -14.60 15.95 -8.23
C LEU A 400 -13.50 15.34 -7.36
N VAL A 401 -13.56 14.04 -7.09
CA VAL A 401 -12.62 13.39 -6.15
C VAL A 401 -11.20 13.26 -6.70
N ASN A 402 -11.02 13.30 -8.02
CA ASN A 402 -9.70 13.30 -8.66
C ASN A 402 -9.11 14.71 -8.91
N THR A 403 -9.63 15.75 -8.25
CA THR A 403 -9.08 17.12 -8.34
C THR A 403 -8.13 17.46 -7.18
N PRO A 404 -7.24 18.47 -7.35
CA PRO A 404 -6.42 19.04 -6.27
C PRO A 404 -7.23 19.53 -5.06
N ILE A 405 -8.50 19.91 -5.26
CA ILE A 405 -9.40 20.39 -4.21
C ILE A 405 -9.70 19.27 -3.22
N THR A 406 -9.91 18.05 -3.70
CA THR A 406 -10.14 16.89 -2.84
C THR A 406 -8.93 16.60 -1.96
N GLU A 407 -7.73 16.67 -2.54
CA GLU A 407 -6.48 16.52 -1.77
C GLU A 407 -6.31 17.64 -0.74
N TYR A 408 -6.62 18.89 -1.10
CA TYR A 408 -6.58 20.02 -0.20
C TYR A 408 -7.57 19.86 0.97
N ILE A 409 -8.83 19.52 0.70
CA ILE A 409 -9.89 19.34 1.71
C ILE A 409 -9.59 18.17 2.64
N THR A 410 -9.16 17.04 2.09
CA THR A 410 -8.83 15.86 2.91
C THR A 410 -7.63 16.15 3.83
N LYS A 411 -6.58 16.84 3.35
CA LYS A 411 -5.45 17.27 4.19
C LYS A 411 -5.85 18.26 5.30
N LEU A 412 -6.89 19.07 5.10
CA LEU A 412 -7.44 19.95 6.15
C LEU A 412 -8.12 19.15 7.27
N MET A 413 -8.83 18.07 6.92
CA MET A 413 -9.61 17.27 7.87
C MET A 413 -8.77 16.18 8.54
N ASN A 414 -7.92 15.51 7.78
CA ASN A 414 -7.05 14.44 8.23
C ASN A 414 -5.73 14.43 7.41
N PRO A 415 -4.63 14.97 7.95
CA PRO A 415 -3.34 15.00 7.26
C PRO A 415 -2.57 13.66 7.33
N THR A 416 -3.21 12.55 7.70
CA THR A 416 -2.57 11.22 7.73
C THR A 416 -2.69 10.49 6.39
N ILE A 417 -1.94 9.40 6.25
CA ILE A 417 -1.92 8.55 5.03
C ILE A 417 -3.20 7.73 4.81
N ASN A 418 -4.10 7.68 5.80
CA ASN A 418 -5.33 6.89 5.75
C ASN A 418 -6.49 7.75 5.27
N MET A 419 -7.09 7.39 4.14
CA MET A 419 -8.21 8.09 3.55
C MET A 419 -9.52 7.32 3.79
N ASN A 420 -10.31 7.75 4.77
CA ASN A 420 -11.51 7.03 5.17
C ASN A 420 -12.75 7.45 4.38
N VAL A 421 -13.75 6.58 4.32
CA VAL A 421 -15.03 6.85 3.63
C VAL A 421 -15.68 8.16 4.11
N GLY A 422 -15.70 8.39 5.43
CA GLY A 422 -16.31 9.58 6.02
C GLY A 422 -15.65 10.90 5.58
N GLU A 423 -14.35 10.90 5.30
CA GLU A 423 -13.61 12.09 4.85
C GLU A 423 -13.97 12.42 3.39
N ILE A 424 -14.13 11.41 2.54
CA ILE A 424 -14.57 11.61 1.16
C ILE A 424 -16.04 12.03 1.13
N GLN A 425 -16.88 11.40 1.95
CA GLN A 425 -18.28 11.76 2.08
C GLN A 425 -18.49 13.19 2.58
N SER A 426 -17.54 13.74 3.35
CA SER A 426 -17.65 15.11 3.88
C SER A 426 -17.25 16.20 2.91
N ILE A 427 -16.71 15.86 1.73
CA ILE A 427 -16.37 16.84 0.69
C ILE A 427 -17.65 17.56 0.22
N PRO A 428 -17.69 18.90 0.23
CA PRO A 428 -18.84 19.66 -0.24
C PRO A 428 -19.05 19.49 -1.75
N LEU A 429 -20.29 19.48 -2.19
CA LEU A 429 -20.67 19.51 -3.59
C LEU A 429 -20.70 20.96 -4.08
N VAL A 430 -20.46 21.13 -5.38
CA VAL A 430 -20.52 22.42 -6.07
C VAL A 430 -21.36 22.28 -7.33
N ASP A 431 -21.93 23.38 -7.78
CA ASP A 431 -22.71 23.42 -9.01
C ASP A 431 -21.77 23.60 -10.20
N VAL A 432 -21.86 22.69 -11.16
CA VAL A 432 -21.04 22.64 -12.38
C VAL A 432 -21.91 22.12 -13.52
N ASP A 433 -21.52 22.39 -14.76
CA ASP A 433 -22.14 21.74 -15.91
C ASP A 433 -21.83 20.25 -15.89
N LYS A 434 -22.80 19.46 -15.38
CA LYS A 434 -22.69 18.02 -15.26
C LYS A 434 -22.41 17.34 -16.60
N ASN A 435 -22.99 17.81 -17.71
CA ASN A 435 -22.79 17.16 -19.00
C ASN A 435 -21.36 17.36 -19.50
N ALA A 436 -20.78 18.54 -19.27
CA ALA A 436 -19.39 18.82 -19.59
C ALA A 436 -18.45 17.94 -18.77
N VAL A 437 -18.63 17.88 -17.44
CA VAL A 437 -17.81 17.04 -16.55
C VAL A 437 -17.96 15.56 -16.90
N ASP A 438 -19.19 15.06 -17.08
CA ASP A 438 -19.42 13.66 -17.44
C ASP A 438 -18.75 13.29 -18.77
N GLY A 439 -18.70 14.20 -19.75
CA GLY A 439 -17.99 14.00 -21.01
C GLY A 439 -16.48 13.87 -20.82
N ILE A 440 -15.87 14.78 -20.08
CA ILE A 440 -14.42 14.78 -19.79
C ILE A 440 -14.03 13.51 -19.03
N VAL A 441 -14.75 13.19 -17.96
CA VAL A 441 -14.41 12.06 -17.08
C VAL A 441 -14.62 10.72 -17.79
N LYS A 442 -15.60 10.58 -18.68
CA LYS A 442 -15.73 9.38 -19.52
C LYS A 442 -14.51 9.18 -20.40
N SER A 443 -14.06 10.22 -21.11
CA SER A 443 -12.84 10.14 -21.92
C SER A 443 -11.62 9.78 -21.08
N LEU A 444 -11.48 10.33 -19.87
CA LEU A 444 -10.39 9.98 -18.94
C LEU A 444 -10.44 8.51 -18.49
N VAL A 445 -11.63 7.98 -18.22
CA VAL A 445 -11.84 6.56 -17.89
C VAL A 445 -11.52 5.67 -19.09
N ASP A 446 -11.90 6.08 -20.30
CA ASP A 446 -11.67 5.32 -21.53
C ASP A 446 -10.17 5.25 -21.88
N LEU A 447 -9.45 6.38 -21.84
CA LEU A 447 -7.99 6.43 -22.08
C LEU A 447 -7.22 5.60 -21.04
N SER A 448 -7.59 5.72 -19.76
CA SER A 448 -7.00 4.89 -18.70
C SER A 448 -7.38 3.41 -18.84
N GLY A 449 -8.56 3.11 -19.38
CA GLY A 449 -9.00 1.75 -19.69
C GLY A 449 -8.20 1.12 -20.82
N GLU A 450 -8.02 1.85 -21.92
CA GLU A 450 -7.23 1.42 -23.09
C GLU A 450 -5.78 1.11 -22.70
N ASP A 451 -5.13 2.00 -21.95
CA ASP A 451 -3.79 1.77 -21.43
C ASP A 451 -3.75 0.55 -20.49
N TRP A 452 -4.65 0.43 -19.51
CA TRP A 452 -4.65 -0.72 -18.59
C TRP A 452 -4.82 -2.05 -19.33
N ASN A 453 -5.71 -2.09 -20.32
CA ASN A 453 -6.04 -3.28 -21.09
C ASN A 453 -5.00 -3.61 -22.16
N SER A 454 -3.96 -2.78 -22.32
CA SER A 454 -2.83 -3.03 -23.23
C SER A 454 -1.75 -3.96 -22.63
N TYR A 455 -1.91 -4.39 -21.38
CA TYR A 455 -0.94 -5.23 -20.67
C TYR A 455 -1.53 -6.59 -20.31
N GLU A 456 -0.75 -7.66 -20.50
CA GLU A 456 -1.17 -9.07 -20.34
C GLU A 456 -1.62 -9.50 -18.94
N THR A 457 -1.44 -8.63 -17.94
CA THR A 457 -1.95 -8.79 -16.58
C THR A 457 -3.31 -8.12 -16.38
N SER A 458 -3.92 -7.54 -17.43
CA SER A 458 -5.30 -7.09 -17.38
C SER A 458 -6.25 -8.21 -17.81
N TRP A 459 -7.42 -8.23 -17.19
CA TRP A 459 -8.52 -9.13 -17.56
C TRP A 459 -8.97 -8.96 -19.02
N ASN A 460 -9.03 -7.71 -19.51
CA ASN A 460 -9.50 -7.39 -20.85
C ASN A 460 -8.35 -7.30 -21.88
N PHE A 461 -7.18 -7.86 -21.57
CA PHE A 461 -6.07 -7.88 -22.53
C PHE A 461 -6.42 -8.75 -23.75
N THR A 462 -6.23 -8.20 -24.93
CA THR A 462 -6.57 -8.86 -26.20
C THR A 462 -5.38 -9.06 -27.12
N ILE A 463 -4.61 -8.01 -27.37
CA ILE A 463 -3.45 -8.03 -28.24
C ILE A 463 -2.40 -7.05 -27.71
N LEU A 464 -1.13 -7.37 -27.92
CA LEU A 464 -0.05 -6.43 -27.60
C LEU A 464 -0.08 -5.22 -28.57
N PRO A 465 0.02 -3.96 -28.10
CA PRO A 465 -0.13 -2.79 -28.96
C PRO A 465 0.81 -2.74 -30.18
N VAL A 466 2.05 -3.23 -30.05
CA VAL A 466 3.02 -3.27 -31.16
C VAL A 466 2.62 -4.23 -32.29
N LEU A 467 1.66 -5.13 -32.04
CA LEU A 467 1.09 -6.05 -33.02
C LEU A 467 -0.26 -5.56 -33.55
N ASN A 468 -0.83 -4.50 -32.99
CA ASN A 468 -2.10 -3.95 -33.44
C ASN A 468 -1.97 -3.43 -34.90
N PRO A 469 -2.85 -3.88 -35.82
CA PRO A 469 -2.86 -3.44 -37.22
C PRO A 469 -2.85 -1.91 -37.40
N ASP A 470 -3.46 -1.15 -36.49
CA ASP A 470 -3.56 0.31 -36.59
C ASP A 470 -2.19 1.00 -36.51
N TYR A 471 -1.23 0.42 -35.79
CA TYR A 471 0.13 0.95 -35.64
C TYR A 471 1.14 0.27 -36.55
N ARG A 472 0.79 -0.88 -37.14
CA ARG A 472 1.71 -1.73 -37.90
C ARG A 472 2.35 -0.99 -39.09
N GLN A 473 3.67 -1.03 -39.14
CA GLN A 473 4.51 -0.55 -40.25
C GLN A 473 5.31 -1.72 -40.84
N THR A 474 6.12 -1.46 -41.87
CA THR A 474 6.94 -2.49 -42.55
C THR A 474 8.04 -3.07 -41.68
N ALA A 475 8.59 -2.30 -40.74
CA ALA A 475 9.63 -2.73 -39.80
C ALA A 475 9.18 -2.46 -38.36
N LEU A 476 9.60 -3.29 -37.41
CA LEU A 476 9.24 -3.21 -36.00
C LEU A 476 9.62 -1.86 -35.39
N LYS A 477 10.79 -1.32 -35.76
CA LYS A 477 11.23 0.01 -35.31
C LYS A 477 10.25 1.11 -35.72
N ALA A 478 9.78 1.10 -36.96
CA ALA A 478 8.81 2.06 -37.46
C ALA A 478 7.43 1.89 -36.79
N THR A 479 7.03 0.64 -36.51
CA THR A 479 5.82 0.34 -35.73
C THR A 479 5.91 0.91 -34.31
N TYR A 480 7.04 0.71 -33.63
CA TYR A 480 7.28 1.27 -32.30
C TYR A 480 7.25 2.80 -32.32
N GLN A 481 7.86 3.44 -33.33
CA GLN A 481 7.85 4.90 -33.45
C GLN A 481 6.41 5.45 -33.59
N LYS A 482 5.60 4.86 -34.48
CA LYS A 482 4.19 5.25 -34.64
C LYS A 482 3.37 5.02 -33.37
N LEU A 483 3.61 3.89 -32.69
CA LEU A 483 2.95 3.59 -31.42
C LEU A 483 3.36 4.59 -30.32
N ARG A 484 4.64 4.97 -30.26
CA ARG A 484 5.15 5.95 -29.30
C ARG A 484 4.54 7.34 -29.53
N GLU A 485 4.38 7.75 -30.78
CA GLU A 485 3.68 8.98 -31.16
C GLU A 485 2.24 8.96 -30.64
N HIS A 486 1.50 7.88 -30.88
CA HIS A 486 0.15 7.71 -30.36
C HIS A 486 0.11 7.76 -28.82
N TRP A 487 1.02 7.06 -28.12
CA TRP A 487 1.10 7.12 -26.65
C TRP A 487 1.39 8.52 -26.13
N ARG A 488 2.19 9.30 -26.85
CA ARG A 488 2.44 10.70 -26.50
C ARG A 488 1.17 11.55 -26.68
N GLU A 489 0.44 11.38 -27.77
CA GLU A 489 -0.84 12.06 -28.01
C GLU A 489 -1.87 11.70 -26.93
N MET A 490 -2.00 10.40 -26.61
CA MET A 490 -2.87 9.90 -25.55
C MET A 490 -2.51 10.51 -24.18
N THR A 491 -1.21 10.62 -23.87
CA THR A 491 -0.72 11.22 -22.61
C THR A 491 -1.05 12.71 -22.54
N LEU A 492 -0.81 13.46 -23.62
CA LEU A 492 -1.10 14.90 -23.67
C LEU A 492 -2.61 15.18 -23.66
N GLU A 493 -3.42 14.35 -24.29
CA GLU A 493 -4.87 14.49 -24.25
C GLU A 493 -5.42 14.19 -22.84
N MET A 494 -4.91 13.15 -22.18
CA MET A 494 -5.25 12.88 -20.79
C MET A 494 -4.85 14.05 -19.88
N GLN A 495 -3.64 14.61 -20.06
CA GLN A 495 -3.20 15.80 -19.32
C GLN A 495 -4.16 16.98 -19.51
N ARG A 496 -4.50 17.30 -20.76
CA ARG A 496 -5.42 18.39 -21.10
C ARG A 496 -6.80 18.18 -20.46
N LEU A 497 -7.31 16.96 -20.48
CA LEU A 497 -8.61 16.61 -19.88
C LEU A 497 -8.58 16.68 -18.35
N GLU A 498 -7.49 16.26 -17.70
CA GLU A 498 -7.33 16.39 -16.24
C GLU A 498 -7.22 17.86 -15.82
N GLN A 499 -6.44 18.67 -16.56
CA GLN A 499 -6.34 20.12 -16.35
C GLN A 499 -7.70 20.80 -16.50
N GLU A 500 -8.47 20.46 -17.55
CA GLU A 500 -9.80 21.02 -17.75
C GLU A 500 -10.78 20.61 -16.64
N ASN A 501 -10.74 19.35 -16.19
CA ASN A 501 -11.52 18.90 -15.03
C ASN A 501 -11.14 19.69 -13.77
N ASN A 502 -9.84 19.90 -13.53
CA ASN A 502 -9.36 20.70 -12.40
C ASN A 502 -9.88 22.14 -12.49
N ARG A 503 -9.73 22.79 -13.64
CA ARG A 503 -10.19 24.17 -13.89
C ARG A 503 -11.67 24.35 -13.56
N ILE A 504 -12.55 23.46 -14.06
CA ILE A 504 -14.00 23.51 -13.81
C ILE A 504 -14.31 23.52 -12.31
N PHE A 505 -13.69 22.61 -11.55
CA PHE A 505 -13.95 22.53 -10.11
C PHE A 505 -13.27 23.68 -9.35
N ILE A 506 -12.04 24.06 -9.68
CA ILE A 506 -11.32 25.17 -9.03
C ILE A 506 -12.13 26.45 -9.18
N GLU A 507 -12.67 26.72 -10.37
CA GLU A 507 -13.56 27.85 -10.62
C GLU A 507 -14.86 27.77 -9.80
N ALA A 508 -15.50 26.60 -9.70
CA ALA A 508 -16.75 26.41 -8.97
C ALA A 508 -16.64 26.51 -7.44
N TYR A 509 -15.45 26.22 -6.88
CA TYR A 509 -15.13 26.53 -5.48
C TYR A 509 -14.60 27.96 -5.31
N GLY A 510 -14.20 28.62 -6.40
CA GLY A 510 -13.57 29.92 -6.38
C GLY A 510 -12.14 29.88 -5.85
N LEU A 511 -11.34 28.85 -6.11
CA LEU A 511 -10.01 28.67 -5.50
C LEU A 511 -8.84 28.99 -6.45
N GLN A 512 -9.08 29.78 -7.50
CA GLN A 512 -8.07 30.11 -8.52
C GLN A 512 -6.83 30.83 -7.94
N ASP A 513 -6.98 31.51 -6.80
CA ASP A 513 -5.88 32.19 -6.12
C ASP A 513 -5.08 31.26 -5.17
N GLU A 514 -5.58 30.04 -4.92
CA GLU A 514 -5.04 29.08 -3.95
C GLU A 514 -4.54 27.78 -4.58
N LEU A 515 -5.14 27.38 -5.70
CA LEU A 515 -4.90 26.12 -6.40
C LEU A 515 -4.76 26.39 -7.89
N ASP A 516 -3.98 25.53 -8.53
CA ASP A 516 -3.64 25.61 -9.95
C ASP A 516 -4.18 24.37 -10.68
N GLU A 517 -4.63 24.55 -11.92
CA GLU A 517 -5.19 23.47 -12.73
C GLU A 517 -4.15 22.53 -13.34
N GLU A 518 -2.87 22.92 -13.38
CA GLU A 518 -1.80 22.19 -14.06
C GLU A 518 -1.58 20.81 -13.47
N VAL A 519 -1.22 19.87 -14.35
CA VAL A 519 -0.90 18.50 -13.99
C VAL A 519 0.42 18.13 -14.63
N ASP A 520 1.41 17.79 -13.80
CA ASP A 520 2.71 17.34 -14.29
C ASP A 520 2.59 16.02 -15.05
N LEU A 521 3.45 15.82 -16.07
CA LEU A 521 3.46 14.58 -16.85
C LEU A 521 3.73 13.33 -15.99
N ASN A 522 4.46 13.45 -14.87
CA ASN A 522 4.70 12.33 -13.96
C ASN A 522 3.43 11.90 -13.17
N GLU A 523 2.36 12.70 -13.21
CA GLU A 523 1.07 12.39 -12.59
C GLU A 523 0.05 11.80 -13.55
N ILE A 524 0.31 11.84 -14.86
CA ILE A 524 -0.57 11.26 -15.87
C ILE A 524 -0.40 9.75 -15.84
N THR A 525 -1.33 9.08 -15.16
CA THR A 525 -1.20 7.68 -14.72
C THR A 525 -1.43 6.61 -15.82
N LEU A 526 -0.85 6.83 -17.00
CA LEU A 526 -0.81 5.84 -18.09
C LEU A 526 0.51 5.06 -18.03
N THR A 527 0.46 3.75 -18.14
CA THR A 527 1.65 2.89 -18.13
C THR A 527 2.52 3.13 -19.38
N CYS A 528 1.93 3.56 -20.50
CA CYS A 528 2.68 3.98 -21.68
C CYS A 528 3.42 5.32 -21.49
N ASN A 529 3.10 6.10 -20.46
CA ASN A 529 3.75 7.37 -20.17
C ASN A 529 5.02 7.13 -19.33
N PRO A 530 6.22 7.36 -19.89
CA PRO A 530 7.45 7.01 -19.20
C PRO A 530 7.73 7.89 -17.97
N HIS A 531 7.26 9.14 -17.94
CA HIS A 531 7.38 10.02 -16.77
C HIS A 531 6.70 9.45 -15.53
N TYR A 532 5.54 8.82 -15.73
CA TYR A 532 4.80 8.15 -14.65
C TYR A 532 5.36 6.75 -14.35
N ARG A 533 5.60 5.93 -15.39
CA ARG A 533 6.01 4.52 -15.22
C ARG A 533 7.37 4.38 -14.54
N TYR A 534 8.33 5.26 -14.86
CA TYR A 534 9.70 5.16 -14.35
C TYR A 534 10.09 6.24 -13.35
N GLY A 535 9.51 7.44 -13.46
CA GLY A 535 9.68 8.57 -12.56
C GLY A 535 11.13 8.97 -12.23
N GLY A 536 11.26 9.85 -11.23
CA GLY A 536 12.54 10.34 -10.70
C GLY A 536 13.26 11.33 -11.61
N ASP A 537 14.50 11.68 -11.26
CA ASP A 537 15.32 12.69 -11.95
C ASP A 537 16.00 12.15 -13.23
N LYS A 538 15.33 11.25 -13.97
CA LYS A 538 15.85 10.65 -15.21
C LYS A 538 15.69 11.62 -16.37
N SER A 539 16.67 11.62 -17.28
CA SER A 539 16.58 12.37 -18.54
C SER A 539 15.56 11.76 -19.51
N GLU A 540 15.09 12.56 -20.47
CA GLU A 540 14.19 12.09 -21.55
C GLU A 540 14.76 10.87 -22.29
N ASP A 541 16.05 10.88 -22.61
CA ASP A 541 16.70 9.77 -23.32
C ASP A 541 16.70 8.47 -22.48
N GLU A 542 16.88 8.58 -21.17
CA GLU A 542 16.80 7.43 -20.25
C GLU A 542 15.36 6.89 -20.15
N LEU A 543 14.37 7.78 -20.10
CA LEU A 543 12.95 7.45 -20.06
C LEU A 543 12.50 6.71 -21.33
N GLU A 544 12.90 7.21 -22.50
CA GLU A 544 12.62 6.58 -23.79
C GLU A 544 13.32 5.23 -23.95
N ALA A 545 14.58 5.11 -23.50
CA ALA A 545 15.31 3.85 -23.53
C ALA A 545 14.65 2.78 -22.63
N LEU A 546 14.18 3.17 -21.44
CA LEU A 546 13.47 2.28 -20.53
C LEU A 546 12.13 1.80 -21.11
N LEU A 547 11.34 2.72 -21.69
CA LEU A 547 10.06 2.40 -22.34
C LEU A 547 10.25 1.43 -23.50
N LEU A 548 11.23 1.70 -24.36
CA LEU A 548 11.56 0.82 -25.48
C LEU A 548 11.98 -0.57 -24.99
N ALA A 549 12.87 -0.64 -23.99
CA ALA A 549 13.33 -1.90 -23.43
C ALA A 549 12.16 -2.72 -22.87
N ASP A 550 11.27 -2.11 -22.08
CA ASP A 550 10.10 -2.78 -21.52
C ASP A 550 9.10 -3.21 -22.60
N THR A 551 8.88 -2.40 -23.63
CA THR A 551 8.02 -2.76 -24.77
C THR A 551 8.56 -4.01 -25.48
N MET A 552 9.89 -4.12 -25.63
CA MET A 552 10.50 -5.32 -26.22
C MET A 552 10.43 -6.53 -25.27
N ARG A 553 10.55 -6.34 -23.94
CA ARG A 553 10.29 -7.41 -22.96
C ARG A 553 8.85 -7.89 -23.01
N GLU A 554 7.89 -6.98 -23.20
CA GLU A 554 6.47 -7.29 -23.38
C GLU A 554 6.22 -8.06 -24.69
N LEU A 555 6.91 -7.70 -25.78
CA LEU A 555 6.88 -8.45 -27.04
C LEU A 555 7.41 -9.87 -26.86
N VAL A 556 8.54 -10.05 -26.18
CA VAL A 556 9.10 -11.38 -25.90
C VAL A 556 8.16 -12.20 -25.01
N SER A 557 7.57 -11.58 -23.97
CA SER A 557 6.58 -12.23 -23.09
C SER A 557 5.36 -12.71 -23.87
N TYR A 558 4.81 -11.85 -24.73
CA TYR A 558 3.67 -12.20 -25.59
C TYR A 558 4.01 -13.32 -26.57
N ALA A 559 5.21 -13.28 -27.17
CA ALA A 559 5.69 -14.32 -28.06
C ALA A 559 5.77 -15.68 -27.35
N VAL A 560 6.31 -15.73 -26.13
CA VAL A 560 6.30 -16.96 -25.30
C VAL A 560 4.87 -17.42 -24.99
N GLY A 561 3.95 -16.48 -24.75
CA GLY A 561 2.52 -16.78 -24.65
C GLY A 561 1.94 -17.41 -25.91
N CYS A 562 2.34 -16.96 -27.10
CA CYS A 562 1.97 -17.60 -28.35
C CYS A 562 2.62 -18.99 -28.51
N MET A 563 3.88 -19.16 -28.09
CA MET A 563 4.55 -20.45 -28.14
C MET A 563 3.81 -21.50 -27.31
N PHE A 564 3.28 -21.12 -26.14
CA PHE A 564 2.48 -22.05 -25.33
C PHE A 564 1.00 -22.12 -25.73
N GLY A 565 0.55 -21.35 -26.71
CA GLY A 565 -0.85 -21.29 -27.15
C GLY A 565 -1.77 -20.49 -26.22
N ARG A 566 -1.23 -19.74 -25.25
CA ARG A 566 -2.01 -18.83 -24.41
C ARG A 566 -2.65 -17.71 -25.23
N TYR A 567 -1.92 -17.22 -26.22
CA TYR A 567 -2.37 -16.22 -27.19
C TYR A 567 -2.13 -16.76 -28.62
N ALA A 568 -2.68 -16.07 -29.61
CA ALA A 568 -2.37 -16.32 -31.01
C ALA A 568 -2.24 -15.00 -31.79
N LEU A 569 -1.54 -15.03 -32.92
CA LEU A 569 -1.54 -13.90 -33.85
C LEU A 569 -2.87 -13.79 -34.61
N ASP A 570 -3.54 -14.93 -34.79
CA ASP A 570 -4.75 -15.08 -35.61
C ASP A 570 -6.05 -14.78 -34.86
N LYS A 571 -6.00 -14.71 -33.52
CA LYS A 571 -7.18 -14.52 -32.67
C LYS A 571 -6.86 -13.60 -31.49
N PRO A 572 -7.65 -12.52 -31.26
CA PRO A 572 -7.48 -11.66 -30.10
C PRO A 572 -7.94 -12.35 -28.81
N GLY A 573 -7.24 -12.05 -27.70
CA GLY A 573 -7.57 -12.56 -26.36
C GLY A 573 -6.95 -13.91 -26.03
N LEU A 574 -7.29 -14.42 -24.85
CA LEU A 574 -6.83 -15.74 -24.37
C LEU A 574 -7.38 -16.85 -25.27
N VAL A 575 -6.52 -17.83 -25.58
CA VAL A 575 -6.87 -19.05 -26.33
C VAL A 575 -6.84 -20.24 -25.39
N LEU A 576 -5.67 -20.54 -24.80
CA LEU A 576 -5.52 -21.53 -23.72
C LEU A 576 -5.28 -20.85 -22.38
N ALA A 577 -6.19 -21.03 -21.44
CA ALA A 577 -6.15 -20.45 -20.10
C ALA A 577 -6.98 -21.23 -19.08
N ASN A 578 -7.26 -22.50 -19.34
CA ASN A 578 -7.92 -23.42 -18.41
C ASN A 578 -7.04 -24.66 -18.20
N GLN A 579 -7.23 -25.30 -17.04
CA GLN A 579 -6.43 -26.42 -16.56
C GLN A 579 -6.55 -27.62 -17.49
N GLY A 580 -5.38 -28.15 -17.87
CA GLY A 580 -5.25 -29.37 -18.64
C GLY A 580 -5.56 -29.21 -20.13
N GLU A 581 -5.83 -28.00 -20.62
CA GLU A 581 -6.05 -27.75 -22.05
C GLU A 581 -4.82 -28.15 -22.87
N THR A 582 -5.06 -28.71 -24.06
CA THR A 582 -4.01 -29.27 -24.92
C THR A 582 -3.89 -28.52 -26.24
N ILE A 583 -2.95 -28.96 -27.08
CA ILE A 583 -2.86 -28.51 -28.47
C ILE A 583 -4.12 -28.82 -29.26
N GLU A 584 -4.86 -29.89 -28.95
CA GLU A 584 -6.14 -30.17 -29.63
C GLU A 584 -7.18 -29.09 -29.30
N ASP A 585 -7.22 -28.59 -28.07
CA ASP A 585 -8.13 -27.49 -27.70
C ASP A 585 -7.74 -26.18 -28.36
N TYR A 586 -6.44 -25.95 -28.59
CA TYR A 586 -5.95 -24.82 -29.36
C TYR A 586 -6.40 -24.90 -30.81
N LEU A 587 -6.18 -26.05 -31.46
CA LEU A 587 -6.53 -26.26 -32.87
C LEU A 587 -8.04 -26.29 -33.12
N LYS A 588 -8.87 -26.66 -32.14
CA LYS A 588 -10.33 -26.47 -32.22
C LYS A 588 -10.72 -25.00 -32.39
N GLN A 589 -9.97 -24.09 -31.76
CA GLN A 589 -10.23 -22.65 -31.83
C GLN A 589 -9.53 -22.00 -33.04
N ILE A 590 -8.36 -22.50 -33.43
CA ILE A 590 -7.52 -21.99 -34.50
C ILE A 590 -7.00 -23.18 -35.34
N PRO A 591 -7.78 -23.67 -36.32
CA PRO A 591 -7.44 -24.89 -37.05
C PRO A 591 -6.16 -24.81 -37.89
N GLU A 592 -5.84 -23.63 -38.41
CA GLU A 592 -4.65 -23.37 -39.24
C GLU A 592 -3.88 -22.17 -38.68
N PRO A 593 -3.17 -22.33 -37.54
CA PRO A 593 -2.48 -21.22 -36.89
C PRO A 593 -1.28 -20.77 -37.73
N SER A 594 -1.10 -19.45 -37.87
CA SER A 594 0.06 -18.88 -38.56
C SER A 594 1.37 -19.19 -37.83
N PHE A 595 1.32 -19.20 -36.49
CA PHE A 595 2.40 -19.62 -35.61
C PHE A 595 1.84 -20.68 -34.64
N PRO A 596 2.10 -21.97 -34.87
CA PRO A 596 1.53 -23.04 -34.05
C PRO A 596 2.08 -22.97 -32.61
N ALA A 597 1.22 -23.30 -31.66
CA ALA A 597 1.66 -23.55 -30.29
C ALA A 597 2.51 -24.82 -30.22
N ASP A 598 3.33 -24.91 -29.19
CA ASP A 598 4.11 -26.09 -28.84
C ASP A 598 3.20 -27.29 -28.54
N ASP A 599 3.55 -28.48 -29.05
CA ASP A 599 2.66 -29.64 -29.01
C ASP A 599 2.56 -30.23 -27.59
N ASP A 600 3.68 -30.32 -26.87
CA ASP A 600 3.79 -31.09 -25.63
C ASP A 600 3.96 -30.25 -24.35
N ASN A 601 3.91 -28.92 -24.49
CA ASN A 601 4.01 -27.95 -23.40
C ASN A 601 5.41 -27.87 -22.77
N VAL A 602 6.47 -28.29 -23.46
CA VAL A 602 7.85 -28.24 -22.97
C VAL A 602 8.74 -27.50 -23.97
N ILE A 603 9.18 -26.30 -23.61
CA ILE A 603 10.09 -25.50 -24.46
C ILE A 603 11.50 -25.45 -23.85
N PRO A 604 12.52 -26.03 -24.50
CA PRO A 604 13.90 -25.94 -24.04
C PRO A 604 14.45 -24.51 -24.06
N MET A 605 15.19 -24.15 -23.00
CA MET A 605 15.86 -22.84 -22.86
C MET A 605 17.33 -23.03 -22.52
N LEU A 606 18.11 -23.54 -23.47
CA LEU A 606 19.50 -23.98 -23.26
C LEU A 606 20.54 -23.03 -23.89
N ASP A 607 21.77 -23.09 -23.37
CA ASP A 607 22.93 -22.42 -23.95
C ASP A 607 23.49 -23.23 -25.14
N GLY A 608 23.07 -22.83 -26.34
CA GLY A 608 23.44 -23.46 -27.61
C GLY A 608 22.23 -24.01 -28.37
N ASP A 609 22.46 -24.31 -29.65
CA ASP A 609 21.43 -24.77 -30.59
C ASP A 609 21.29 -26.30 -30.50
N TRP A 610 20.72 -26.77 -29.39
CA TRP A 610 20.56 -28.20 -29.10
C TRP A 610 19.22 -28.76 -29.61
N PHE A 611 18.19 -27.94 -29.67
CA PHE A 611 16.84 -28.31 -30.06
C PHE A 611 16.37 -27.37 -31.18
N THR A 612 15.68 -27.90 -32.19
CA THR A 612 15.18 -27.09 -33.32
C THR A 612 14.00 -26.22 -32.92
N ASP A 613 13.30 -26.62 -31.87
CA ASP A 613 12.14 -25.99 -31.24
C ASP A 613 12.51 -25.21 -29.96
N ASP A 614 13.80 -24.90 -29.75
CA ASP A 614 14.21 -24.12 -28.59
C ASP A 614 13.61 -22.70 -28.61
N ILE A 615 13.44 -22.12 -27.42
CA ILE A 615 12.77 -20.82 -27.22
C ILE A 615 13.29 -19.70 -28.11
N THR A 616 14.59 -19.72 -28.42
CA THR A 616 15.27 -18.72 -29.25
C THR A 616 14.82 -18.85 -30.71
N GLU A 617 14.85 -20.06 -31.26
CA GLU A 617 14.42 -20.32 -32.64
C GLU A 617 12.92 -20.07 -32.80
N ARG A 618 12.11 -20.47 -31.81
CA ARG A 618 10.68 -20.14 -31.80
C ARG A 618 10.43 -18.63 -31.75
N PHE A 619 11.22 -17.85 -31.01
CA PHE A 619 11.10 -16.39 -31.03
C PHE A 619 11.49 -15.79 -32.39
N ARG A 620 12.55 -16.33 -33.01
CA ARG A 620 12.99 -15.91 -34.35
C ARG A 620 11.91 -16.19 -35.39
N GLU A 621 11.29 -17.36 -35.35
CA GLU A 621 10.15 -17.73 -36.19
C GLU A 621 8.94 -16.82 -35.95
N PHE A 622 8.56 -16.61 -34.68
CA PHE A 622 7.51 -15.68 -34.30
C PHE A 622 7.74 -14.30 -34.92
N LEU A 623 8.97 -13.77 -34.85
CA LEU A 623 9.29 -12.45 -35.38
C LEU A 623 9.15 -12.39 -36.91
N ARG A 624 9.53 -13.46 -37.62
CA ARG A 624 9.35 -13.57 -39.09
C ARG A 624 7.88 -13.59 -39.49
N ILE A 625 7.04 -14.31 -38.74
CA ILE A 625 5.60 -14.39 -39.02
C ILE A 625 4.92 -13.06 -38.65
N ALA A 626 5.23 -12.52 -37.48
CA ALA A 626 4.60 -11.33 -36.95
C ALA A 626 4.97 -10.05 -37.72
N PHE A 627 6.17 -9.93 -38.30
CA PHE A 627 6.61 -8.71 -38.99
C PHE A 627 7.10 -8.92 -40.44
N GLY A 628 7.08 -10.16 -40.94
CA GLY A 628 7.51 -10.53 -42.28
C GLY A 628 9.02 -10.78 -42.41
N GLU A 629 9.39 -11.66 -43.34
CA GLU A 629 10.78 -12.08 -43.58
C GLU A 629 11.69 -10.93 -44.05
N LYS A 630 11.14 -10.01 -44.84
CA LYS A 630 11.90 -8.96 -45.55
C LYS A 630 12.76 -8.09 -44.62
N HIS A 631 12.29 -7.81 -43.40
CA HIS A 631 12.97 -6.94 -42.42
C HIS A 631 13.42 -7.69 -41.16
N TYR A 632 13.50 -9.03 -41.21
CA TYR A 632 13.80 -9.86 -40.05
C TYR A 632 15.10 -9.46 -39.31
N ASP A 633 16.24 -9.35 -40.02
CA ASP A 633 17.54 -9.01 -39.40
C ASP A 633 17.55 -7.61 -38.77
N GLU A 634 16.78 -6.68 -39.34
CA GLU A 634 16.59 -5.34 -38.78
C GLU A 634 15.75 -5.40 -37.49
N ASN A 635 14.64 -6.14 -37.52
CA ASN A 635 13.73 -6.30 -36.39
C ASN A 635 14.42 -7.02 -35.22
N LEU A 636 15.17 -8.10 -35.49
CA LEU A 636 15.89 -8.84 -34.45
C LEU A 636 16.94 -7.95 -33.78
N ARG A 637 17.76 -7.25 -34.58
CA ARG A 637 18.76 -6.31 -34.04
C ARG A 637 18.11 -5.20 -33.22
N PHE A 638 16.95 -4.71 -33.62
CA PHE A 638 16.22 -3.69 -32.86
C PHE A 638 15.77 -4.20 -31.48
N VAL A 639 15.23 -5.43 -31.42
CA VAL A 639 14.88 -6.10 -30.15
C VAL A 639 16.11 -6.26 -29.26
N GLU A 640 17.21 -6.81 -29.80
CA GLU A 640 18.43 -7.07 -29.03
C GLU A 640 19.11 -5.79 -28.53
N GLN A 641 19.09 -4.72 -29.32
CA GLN A 641 19.59 -3.41 -28.91
C GLN A 641 18.79 -2.84 -27.74
N ALA A 642 17.45 -2.94 -27.79
CA ALA A 642 16.58 -2.49 -26.70
C ALA A 642 16.76 -3.33 -25.41
N LEU A 643 16.98 -4.63 -25.55
CA LEU A 643 17.26 -5.53 -24.42
C LEU A 643 18.71 -5.41 -23.90
N GLY A 644 19.60 -4.77 -24.67
CA GLY A 644 21.02 -4.61 -24.36
C GLY A 644 21.85 -5.90 -24.50
N LYS A 645 21.31 -6.94 -25.16
CA LYS A 645 21.96 -8.25 -25.37
C LYS A 645 21.27 -9.06 -26.44
N ASP A 646 22.00 -10.05 -26.96
CA ASP A 646 21.48 -11.09 -27.84
C ASP A 646 20.29 -11.82 -27.21
N ILE A 647 19.31 -12.21 -28.03
CA ILE A 647 18.04 -12.76 -27.57
C ILE A 647 18.19 -14.05 -26.77
N ARG A 648 19.13 -14.95 -27.14
CA ARG A 648 19.42 -16.17 -26.37
C ARG A 648 19.96 -15.83 -24.99
N LYS A 649 20.86 -14.84 -24.91
CA LYS A 649 21.38 -14.35 -23.61
C LYS A 649 20.28 -13.73 -22.74
N TYR A 650 19.31 -13.04 -23.33
CA TYR A 650 18.16 -12.49 -22.61
C TYR A 650 17.30 -13.60 -22.01
N PHE A 651 16.95 -14.63 -22.79
CA PHE A 651 16.19 -15.77 -22.28
C PHE A 651 16.90 -16.46 -21.10
N LEU A 652 18.20 -16.73 -21.23
CA LEU A 652 18.97 -17.45 -20.22
C LEU A 652 19.20 -16.67 -18.91
N LYS A 653 19.21 -15.33 -18.95
CA LYS A 653 19.62 -14.51 -17.80
C LYS A 653 18.51 -13.64 -17.20
N ASP A 654 17.60 -13.13 -18.02
CA ASP A 654 16.72 -12.03 -17.61
C ASP A 654 15.24 -12.38 -17.77
N PHE A 655 14.86 -13.10 -18.81
CA PHE A 655 13.46 -13.39 -19.14
C PHE A 655 12.68 -13.95 -17.94
N TYR A 656 13.21 -14.97 -17.27
CA TYR A 656 12.50 -15.58 -16.14
C TYR A 656 12.33 -14.61 -14.96
N ASN A 657 13.32 -13.75 -14.70
CA ASN A 657 13.22 -12.73 -13.65
C ASN A 657 12.17 -11.66 -14.00
N ASP A 658 12.15 -11.23 -15.27
CA ASP A 658 11.14 -10.30 -15.78
C ASP A 658 9.73 -10.92 -15.69
N HIS A 659 9.58 -12.20 -16.04
CA HIS A 659 8.34 -12.97 -15.93
C HIS A 659 7.85 -13.06 -14.47
N VAL A 660 8.73 -13.47 -13.55
CA VAL A 660 8.41 -13.55 -12.12
C VAL A 660 7.99 -12.18 -11.57
N ARG A 661 8.63 -11.09 -12.00
CA ARG A 661 8.24 -9.72 -11.60
C ARG A 661 6.88 -9.34 -12.15
N ARG A 662 6.64 -9.56 -13.45
CA ARG A 662 5.39 -9.24 -14.16
C ARG A 662 4.18 -9.88 -13.49
N TYR A 663 4.31 -11.16 -13.12
CA TYR A 663 3.26 -11.94 -12.47
C TYR A 663 3.32 -11.87 -10.93
N LYS A 664 3.92 -10.81 -10.35
CA LYS A 664 3.94 -10.56 -8.89
C LYS A 664 4.37 -11.78 -8.04
N LYS A 665 5.43 -12.47 -8.48
CA LYS A 665 5.94 -13.72 -7.90
C LYS A 665 4.94 -14.88 -7.92
N ARG A 666 4.03 -14.92 -8.89
CA ARG A 666 3.11 -16.02 -9.18
C ARG A 666 3.17 -16.34 -10.69
N PRO A 667 4.36 -16.71 -11.22
CA PRO A 667 4.55 -16.90 -12.65
C PRO A 667 3.66 -18.02 -13.19
N ILE A 668 3.24 -17.87 -14.45
CA ILE A 668 2.44 -18.86 -15.16
C ILE A 668 3.26 -19.81 -16.05
N TYR A 669 4.51 -19.43 -16.33
CA TYR A 669 5.48 -20.27 -17.03
C TYR A 669 6.47 -20.72 -15.97
N TRP A 670 6.56 -22.03 -15.75
CA TRP A 670 7.41 -22.58 -14.70
C TRP A 670 8.68 -23.12 -15.34
N LEU A 671 9.82 -22.72 -14.78
CA LEU A 671 11.13 -23.09 -15.29
C LEU A 671 11.65 -24.31 -14.51
N PHE A 672 11.61 -25.47 -15.15
CA PHE A 672 12.41 -26.62 -14.70
C PHE A 672 13.88 -26.30 -14.95
N SER A 673 14.70 -26.37 -13.91
CA SER A 673 16.10 -25.94 -13.94
C SER A 673 16.93 -26.90 -13.13
N SER A 674 17.97 -27.48 -13.73
CA SER A 674 18.98 -28.23 -12.98
C SER A 674 19.68 -27.31 -11.96
N PRO A 675 20.34 -27.85 -10.91
CA PRO A 675 20.91 -27.05 -9.82
C PRO A 675 21.88 -25.95 -10.26
N LYS A 676 22.69 -26.19 -11.30
CA LYS A 676 23.59 -25.18 -11.89
C LYS A 676 23.02 -24.50 -13.13
N GLY A 677 21.79 -24.85 -13.53
CA GLY A 677 21.10 -24.32 -14.70
C GLY A 677 21.67 -24.81 -16.03
N SER A 678 22.33 -25.98 -16.02
CA SER A 678 22.88 -26.63 -17.23
C SER A 678 21.77 -27.20 -18.12
N PHE A 679 20.64 -27.59 -17.54
CA PHE A 679 19.40 -27.90 -18.25
C PHE A 679 18.28 -26.98 -17.75
N ASN A 680 17.50 -26.44 -18.69
CA ASN A 680 16.38 -25.55 -18.44
C ASN A 680 15.28 -25.81 -19.46
N ALA A 681 14.04 -25.97 -18.99
CA ALA A 681 12.86 -26.10 -19.83
C ALA A 681 11.68 -25.35 -19.21
N LEU A 682 10.95 -24.58 -20.02
CA LEU A 682 9.73 -23.92 -19.59
C LEU A 682 8.52 -24.82 -19.85
N ILE A 683 7.56 -24.75 -18.94
CA ILE A 683 6.21 -25.28 -19.13
C ILE A 683 5.18 -24.18 -18.88
N TYR A 684 3.97 -24.31 -19.43
CA TYR A 684 2.84 -23.44 -19.08
C TYR A 684 1.89 -24.15 -18.10
N MET A 685 1.67 -23.55 -16.92
CA MET A 685 0.91 -24.19 -15.84
C MET A 685 -0.54 -24.53 -16.20
N HIS A 686 -1.17 -23.78 -17.12
CA HIS A 686 -2.56 -24.06 -17.49
C HIS A 686 -2.66 -25.30 -18.38
N ARG A 687 -1.61 -25.60 -19.15
CA ARG A 687 -1.51 -26.83 -19.95
C ARG A 687 -0.86 -27.99 -19.20
N TYR A 688 -0.55 -27.82 -17.91
CA TYR A 688 0.08 -28.87 -17.13
C TYR A 688 -0.83 -30.09 -17.02
N GLN A 689 -0.25 -31.27 -17.23
CA GLN A 689 -0.89 -32.56 -17.03
C GLN A 689 0.00 -33.44 -16.14
N PRO A 690 -0.53 -34.48 -15.47
CA PRO A 690 0.25 -35.30 -14.53
C PRO A 690 1.52 -35.93 -15.16
N HIS A 691 1.52 -36.16 -16.47
CA HIS A 691 2.67 -36.70 -17.19
C HIS A 691 3.68 -35.65 -17.67
N THR A 692 3.43 -34.35 -17.54
CA THR A 692 4.31 -33.27 -18.05
C THR A 692 5.74 -33.37 -17.50
N VAL A 693 5.92 -33.81 -16.25
CA VAL A 693 7.28 -34.02 -15.68
C VAL A 693 8.01 -35.16 -16.40
N GLY A 694 7.27 -36.18 -16.85
CA GLY A 694 7.80 -37.25 -17.71
C GLY A 694 8.28 -36.72 -19.05
N THR A 695 7.52 -35.84 -19.70
CA THR A 695 7.94 -35.16 -20.93
C THR A 695 9.21 -34.33 -20.72
N VAL A 696 9.29 -33.55 -19.64
CA VAL A 696 10.51 -32.80 -19.29
C VAL A 696 11.71 -33.73 -19.08
N LEU A 697 11.50 -34.90 -18.47
CA LEU A 697 12.52 -35.93 -18.29
C LEU A 697 12.98 -36.53 -19.63
N GLU A 698 12.08 -36.70 -20.61
CA GLU A 698 12.45 -37.15 -21.96
C GLU A 698 13.37 -36.13 -22.65
N TYR A 699 13.06 -34.83 -22.56
CA TYR A 699 13.94 -33.76 -23.06
C TYR A 699 15.30 -33.73 -22.35
N LEU A 700 15.33 -33.99 -21.03
CA LEU A 700 16.59 -34.11 -20.29
C LEU A 700 17.43 -35.27 -20.84
N ARG A 701 16.83 -36.45 -21.05
CA ARG A 701 17.53 -37.64 -21.56
C ARG A 701 18.00 -37.45 -22.99
N ASP A 702 17.18 -36.90 -23.89
CA ASP A 702 17.62 -36.55 -25.25
C ASP A 702 18.80 -35.56 -25.22
N PHE A 703 18.74 -34.54 -24.36
CA PHE A 703 19.85 -33.60 -24.21
C PHE A 703 21.13 -34.27 -23.68
N LYS A 704 21.01 -35.11 -22.66
CA LYS A 704 22.13 -35.72 -21.94
C LYS A 704 22.75 -36.90 -22.71
N ASP A 705 21.94 -37.88 -23.05
CA ASP A 705 22.36 -39.19 -23.55
C ASP A 705 22.62 -39.19 -25.05
N GLU A 706 21.87 -38.39 -25.81
CA GLU A 706 22.06 -38.29 -27.27
C GLU A 706 22.95 -37.10 -27.63
N LYS A 707 22.52 -35.88 -27.28
CA LYS A 707 23.13 -34.65 -27.80
C LYS A 707 24.47 -34.31 -27.16
N LEU A 708 24.55 -34.24 -25.83
CA LEU A 708 25.80 -33.95 -25.12
C LEU A 708 26.83 -35.08 -25.32
N GLN A 709 26.39 -36.33 -25.28
CA GLN A 709 27.29 -37.47 -25.50
C GLN A 709 27.81 -37.51 -26.94
N ALA A 710 26.99 -37.24 -27.96
CA ALA A 710 27.46 -37.11 -29.34
C ALA A 710 28.48 -35.98 -29.50
N ARG A 711 28.23 -34.81 -28.87
CA ARG A 711 29.18 -33.68 -28.87
C ARG A 711 30.50 -34.06 -28.21
N LYS A 712 30.45 -34.75 -27.07
CA LYS A 712 31.62 -35.27 -26.38
C LYS A 712 32.42 -36.24 -27.25
N ASN A 713 31.77 -37.23 -27.85
CA ASN A 713 32.42 -38.21 -28.74
C ASN A 713 33.12 -37.52 -29.92
N HIS A 714 32.49 -36.48 -30.50
CA HIS A 714 33.11 -35.68 -31.56
C HIS A 714 34.36 -34.94 -31.06
N LEU A 715 34.29 -34.29 -29.90
CA LEU A 715 35.44 -33.59 -29.31
C LEU A 715 36.57 -34.55 -28.93
N GLU A 716 36.25 -35.75 -28.46
CA GLU A 716 37.24 -36.80 -28.18
C GLU A 716 37.98 -37.19 -29.46
N ALA A 717 37.28 -37.38 -30.59
CA ALA A 717 37.89 -37.62 -31.89
C ALA A 717 38.80 -36.45 -32.34
N VAL A 718 38.40 -35.20 -32.11
CA VAL A 718 39.24 -34.01 -32.40
C VAL A 718 40.50 -34.00 -31.53
N SER A 719 40.39 -34.37 -30.25
CA SER A 719 41.52 -34.35 -29.30
C SER A 719 42.66 -35.32 -29.68
N ILE A 720 42.32 -36.46 -30.31
CA ILE A 720 43.28 -37.49 -30.75
C ILE A 720 43.65 -37.38 -32.24
N SER A 721 42.99 -36.50 -33.00
CA SER A 721 43.23 -36.35 -34.44
C SER A 721 44.66 -35.88 -34.75
N ALA A 722 45.31 -36.56 -35.69
CA ALA A 722 46.64 -36.17 -36.16
C ALA A 722 46.64 -34.84 -36.94
N GLY A 723 45.49 -34.44 -37.50
CA GLY A 723 45.34 -33.20 -38.29
C GLY A 723 44.90 -31.97 -37.50
N ALA A 724 44.54 -32.12 -36.22
CA ALA A 724 44.11 -31.00 -35.38
C ALA A 724 45.32 -30.27 -34.76
N SER A 725 45.25 -28.93 -34.67
CA SER A 725 46.31 -28.14 -34.03
C SER A 725 46.37 -28.41 -32.51
N GLN A 726 47.52 -28.15 -31.89
CA GLN A 726 47.66 -28.29 -30.43
C GLN A 726 46.69 -27.37 -29.66
N GLY A 727 46.33 -26.22 -30.24
CA GLY A 727 45.33 -25.30 -29.68
C GLY A 727 43.92 -25.90 -29.71
N ASP A 728 43.55 -26.56 -30.82
CA ASP A 728 42.23 -27.19 -30.97
C ASP A 728 42.08 -28.40 -30.04
N LYS A 729 43.14 -29.22 -29.91
CA LYS A 729 43.18 -30.33 -28.94
C LYS A 729 42.98 -29.84 -27.51
N THR A 730 43.66 -28.76 -27.15
CA THR A 730 43.53 -28.15 -25.81
C THR A 730 42.11 -27.61 -25.55
N LYS A 731 41.50 -26.95 -26.55
CA LYS A 731 40.11 -26.48 -26.46
C LYS A 731 39.12 -27.64 -26.33
N ALA A 732 39.31 -28.70 -27.13
CA ALA A 732 38.48 -29.90 -27.09
C ALA A 732 38.52 -30.58 -25.72
N LEU A 733 39.71 -30.76 -25.13
CA LEU A 733 39.85 -31.34 -23.79
C LEU A 733 39.15 -30.50 -22.69
N LYS A 734 39.25 -29.17 -22.76
CA LYS A 734 38.55 -28.28 -21.82
C LYS A 734 37.02 -28.39 -21.95
N GLU A 735 36.52 -28.47 -23.18
CA GLU A 735 35.08 -28.61 -23.40
C GLU A 735 34.56 -30.00 -23.00
N ILE A 736 35.35 -31.07 -23.21
CA ILE A 736 35.04 -32.42 -22.68
C ILE A 736 34.95 -32.39 -21.15
N GLU A 737 35.89 -31.74 -20.46
CA GLU A 737 35.85 -31.62 -19.00
C GLU A 737 34.58 -30.87 -18.53
N LYS A 738 34.19 -29.82 -19.26
CA LYS A 738 32.94 -29.08 -19.00
C LYS A 738 31.71 -29.97 -19.22
N ILE A 739 31.64 -30.69 -20.34
CA ILE A 739 30.54 -31.61 -20.65
C ILE A 739 30.45 -32.70 -19.58
N ASN A 740 31.56 -33.30 -19.15
CA ASN A 740 31.54 -34.30 -18.07
C ASN A 740 30.96 -33.76 -16.76
N LYS A 741 31.26 -32.50 -16.40
CA LYS A 741 30.67 -31.85 -15.21
C LYS A 741 29.17 -31.61 -15.37
N ILE A 742 28.71 -31.29 -16.59
CA ILE A 742 27.30 -31.13 -16.90
C ILE A 742 26.61 -32.49 -16.83
N LEU A 743 27.12 -33.52 -17.50
CA LEU A 743 26.56 -34.88 -17.49
C LEU A 743 26.40 -35.41 -16.05
N ALA A 744 27.43 -35.28 -15.21
CA ALA A 744 27.35 -35.69 -13.81
C ALA A 744 26.25 -34.94 -13.02
N GLU A 745 26.11 -33.63 -13.27
CA GLU A 745 25.02 -32.85 -12.66
C GLU A 745 23.64 -33.30 -13.16
N LEU A 746 23.48 -33.56 -14.46
CA LEU A 746 22.22 -33.99 -15.03
C LEU A 746 21.84 -35.41 -14.63
N ASP A 747 22.82 -36.31 -14.43
CA ASP A 747 22.61 -37.64 -13.86
C ASP A 747 22.07 -37.58 -12.43
N ASP A 748 22.65 -36.70 -11.59
CA ASP A 748 22.17 -36.47 -10.23
C ASP A 748 20.77 -35.84 -10.24
N TYR A 749 20.53 -34.84 -11.10
CA TYR A 749 19.22 -34.18 -11.24
C TYR A 749 18.13 -35.14 -11.74
N GLU A 750 18.44 -36.01 -12.69
CA GLU A 750 17.54 -37.06 -13.14
C GLU A 750 17.18 -38.00 -11.99
N ARG A 751 18.20 -38.60 -11.35
CA ARG A 751 18.03 -39.66 -10.36
C ARG A 751 17.33 -39.17 -9.10
N ASP A 752 17.73 -38.01 -8.61
CA ASP A 752 17.33 -37.53 -7.28
C ASP A 752 16.09 -36.63 -7.32
N VAL A 753 15.76 -36.04 -8.49
CA VAL A 753 14.67 -35.05 -8.61
C VAL A 753 13.64 -35.41 -9.68
N LEU A 754 14.02 -35.44 -10.97
CA LEU A 754 13.03 -35.56 -12.05
C LEU A 754 12.41 -36.96 -12.18
N TYR A 755 13.18 -38.03 -12.07
CA TYR A 755 12.67 -39.40 -12.19
C TYR A 755 11.68 -39.76 -11.06
N PRO A 756 11.95 -39.45 -9.78
CA PRO A 756 10.96 -39.60 -8.72
C PRO A 756 9.65 -38.83 -9.00
N LEU A 757 9.74 -37.55 -9.38
CA LEU A 757 8.55 -36.72 -9.63
C LEU A 757 7.76 -37.18 -10.87
N ALA A 758 8.46 -37.62 -11.94
CA ALA A 758 7.81 -38.19 -13.12
C ALA A 758 7.07 -39.50 -12.79
N THR A 759 7.60 -40.29 -11.85
CA THR A 759 6.94 -41.52 -11.36
C THR A 759 5.75 -41.20 -10.47
N GLU A 760 5.85 -40.15 -9.64
CA GLU A 760 4.77 -39.70 -8.77
C GLU A 760 3.57 -39.14 -9.55
N GLN A 761 3.81 -38.55 -10.73
CA GLN A 761 2.81 -37.86 -11.55
C GLN A 761 2.04 -36.81 -10.74
N VAL A 762 2.79 -35.88 -10.14
CA VAL A 762 2.27 -34.82 -9.26
C VAL A 762 1.08 -34.09 -9.90
N GLU A 763 -0.03 -33.98 -9.18
CA GLU A 763 -1.21 -33.23 -9.65
C GLU A 763 -1.24 -31.79 -9.12
N ILE A 764 -1.74 -30.86 -9.94
CA ILE A 764 -2.00 -29.47 -9.56
C ILE A 764 -3.48 -29.13 -9.71
N ASP A 765 -3.95 -28.13 -8.96
CA ASP A 765 -5.26 -27.52 -9.14
C ASP A 765 -5.06 -26.01 -9.28
N LEU A 766 -5.40 -25.42 -10.43
CA LEU A 766 -5.22 -23.98 -10.67
C LEU A 766 -5.95 -23.13 -9.60
N ASP A 767 -7.08 -23.59 -9.07
CA ASP A 767 -7.81 -22.85 -8.03
C ASP A 767 -7.04 -22.76 -6.70
N ASP A 768 -6.08 -23.65 -6.44
CA ASP A 768 -5.17 -23.56 -5.30
C ASP A 768 -4.12 -22.44 -5.49
N GLY A 769 -3.93 -21.98 -6.72
CA GLY A 769 -3.02 -20.89 -7.07
C GLY A 769 -1.54 -21.30 -7.09
N VAL A 770 -0.68 -20.38 -7.52
CA VAL A 770 0.75 -20.67 -7.74
C VAL A 770 1.45 -20.94 -6.41
N LYS A 771 1.06 -20.24 -5.34
CA LYS A 771 1.65 -20.44 -4.00
C LYS A 771 1.50 -21.85 -3.45
N ALA A 772 0.43 -22.56 -3.80
CA ALA A 772 0.19 -23.92 -3.35
C ALA A 772 0.75 -24.97 -4.31
N ASN A 773 0.72 -24.69 -5.62
CA ASN A 773 1.16 -25.67 -6.63
C ASN A 773 2.66 -25.64 -6.91
N TYR A 774 3.29 -24.47 -6.98
CA TYR A 774 4.72 -24.35 -7.26
C TYR A 774 5.62 -25.13 -6.28
N PRO A 775 5.37 -25.11 -4.95
CA PRO A 775 6.20 -25.85 -3.99
C PRO A 775 6.15 -27.38 -4.16
N LYS A 776 5.11 -27.93 -4.81
CA LYS A 776 4.96 -29.38 -5.01
C LYS A 776 6.10 -30.00 -5.82
N PHE A 777 6.81 -29.18 -6.61
CA PHE A 777 7.90 -29.62 -7.48
C PHE A 777 9.30 -29.46 -6.85
N GLY A 778 9.40 -28.86 -5.66
CA GLY A 778 10.65 -28.72 -4.91
C GLY A 778 11.84 -28.23 -5.76
N ASP A 779 12.93 -28.99 -5.72
CA ASP A 779 14.19 -28.67 -6.43
C ASP A 779 14.11 -28.85 -7.96
N ALA A 780 12.99 -29.32 -8.51
CA ALA A 780 12.82 -29.41 -9.95
C ALA A 780 12.66 -28.04 -10.60
N LEU A 781 12.00 -27.10 -9.92
CA LEU A 781 11.73 -25.75 -10.43
C LEU A 781 12.77 -24.75 -9.94
N LYS A 782 13.00 -23.71 -10.75
CA LYS A 782 13.87 -22.59 -10.39
C LYS A 782 13.39 -21.94 -9.10
N LYS A 783 14.28 -21.78 -8.12
CA LYS A 783 13.93 -21.19 -6.82
C LYS A 783 13.37 -19.76 -6.97
N ILE A 784 12.21 -19.50 -6.38
CA ILE A 784 11.62 -18.15 -6.26
C ILE A 784 11.47 -17.79 -4.79
N PRO A 785 12.13 -16.72 -4.29
CA PRO A 785 11.99 -16.30 -2.89
C PRO A 785 10.54 -16.01 -2.49
N GLY A 786 10.01 -16.81 -1.57
CA GLY A 786 8.64 -16.74 -1.06
C GLY A 786 7.66 -17.75 -1.67
N LEU A 787 8.11 -18.55 -2.65
CA LEU A 787 7.39 -19.73 -3.18
C LEU A 787 8.15 -21.04 -2.93
N SER A 788 9.49 -20.98 -2.89
CA SER A 788 10.39 -22.13 -2.77
C SER A 788 11.16 -22.15 -1.46
#